data_AF-A0A9N9FYD4-F1
#
_entry.id   AF-A0A9N9FYD4-F1
#
_cell.length_a   1.000
_cell.length_b   1.000
_cell.length_c   1.000
_cell.angle_alpha   90.00
_cell.angle_beta   90.00
_cell.angle_gamma   90.00
#
_symmetry.space_group_name_H-M   'P 1'
#
loop_
_entity.id
_entity.type
_entity.pdbx_description
1 polymer ?
#
loop_
_entity_poly.entity_id
_entity_poly.type
_entity_poly.pdbx_seq_one_letter_code
_entity_poly.pdbx_strand_id
1 'polypeptide(L)'
;MGKNTPKNNSPIIIPIAPIEDEPLSSMVENAKVTATDTSPPLPALMTENDNREIILQSTGNGNGDSEERNLTLHHPGHFREDPVGFMMAMGAFYQGTGWRSYKNYIGARILYEGYTEETKERVLNSERVRYMIAYLAEKQANILAATSPNVDLKIIGRKKKHFEKELEAVANQMVEKLVADLSSLRFIRLFGFFVNNILVRMYHQGVHISEREFLEASRLVYESSSQLRRVAIIAAQNNHSLVILPCHKSHIDYLVVSYIFFRLGLALPHIVAGDNLNLPIVGRILKGGGAFFIRRSWGEDLLYGSVVKEYVEGLLERGHNVECFIEGTRSRTGKLLPPKLGVLKIMLDCVLSGRAKDCWIVPMSIQYDKVIETETYVNELLGNPKEKESLWGIMTNTRLLQLKWGRIVVRFAKPYSLSQFVQAQVGRRRAFDPTNEQNKVILLRALGYKVLSDIGVGRAELIRRVDWLKAAIVMKGGHVADFGDMTTGEIVDRAMNVLKDLIKERKDLLETVFCAENRFELSFYRNQVIHLFVSEAIVSAAMYTKIKIGGSKSTQRFDFHKLLETVTFLSQLLKVEFVYRPGEIENNLYDTLEGLVKDNVFVFEDGTVGLSDAERAIGRENYDFYCFLIWPFIETYWLAAVSLFSMTPPRSATLQQKNAITKKNPVPITWFDERDFHNKCQLFGKTLYYQGDLSYFEAVNKETLKNAFIRLEEMNIILVKRSRNTKILPTIALNPEYVPTRNAQGAIEPKGKLWDLVEQIGKFRREGKNRRDNATVSFRVLRLAEIVGQPSTADLGVMNNLMGRSVKTAQPEAKL
;
A
#
# COMPACT_ATOMS: atom_id res chain seq x y z
N MET A 1 -8.71 26.41 -62.93
CA MET A 1 -8.48 25.06 -63.48
C MET A 1 -6.99 24.80 -63.36
N GLY A 2 -6.43 23.78 -62.72
CA GLY A 2 -6.91 22.57 -62.08
C GLY A 2 -5.76 21.56 -62.13
N LYS A 3 -5.48 20.86 -61.01
CA LYS A 3 -4.74 19.58 -60.88
C LYS A 3 -3.23 19.63 -61.25
N ASN A 4 -2.28 19.14 -60.45
CA ASN A 4 -2.15 17.78 -59.96
C ASN A 4 -1.16 17.67 -58.76
N THR A 5 -1.49 16.72 -57.90
CA THR A 5 -0.81 16.14 -56.72
C THR A 5 0.63 15.64 -56.92
N PRO A 6 1.50 15.65 -55.88
CA PRO A 6 2.59 14.70 -55.75
C PRO A 6 2.15 13.43 -55.00
N LYS A 7 2.75 12.31 -55.40
CA LYS A 7 2.43 10.92 -55.05
C LYS A 7 2.69 10.61 -53.57
N ASN A 8 1.80 9.76 -53.06
CA ASN A 8 1.78 9.11 -51.76
C ASN A 8 2.90 8.06 -51.68
N ASN A 9 3.83 8.18 -50.72
CA ASN A 9 4.73 7.09 -50.33
C ASN A 9 4.10 6.35 -49.15
N SER A 10 3.44 5.24 -49.45
CA SER A 10 2.96 4.28 -48.45
C SER A 10 4.16 3.59 -47.77
N PRO A 11 4.18 3.43 -46.44
CA PRO A 11 5.16 2.58 -45.78
C PRO A 11 4.87 1.11 -46.13
N ILE A 12 5.94 0.39 -46.45
CA ILE A 12 5.96 -1.04 -46.74
C ILE A 12 5.40 -1.80 -45.53
N ILE A 13 4.23 -2.40 -45.69
CA ILE A 13 3.65 -3.36 -44.74
C ILE A 13 4.33 -4.70 -45.03
N ILE A 14 5.19 -5.16 -44.12
CA ILE A 14 5.61 -6.56 -44.07
C ILE A 14 4.51 -7.32 -43.31
N PRO A 15 3.88 -8.36 -43.88
CA PRO A 15 2.83 -9.10 -43.21
C PRO A 15 3.43 -9.93 -42.05
N ILE A 16 3.02 -9.63 -40.82
CA ILE A 16 3.28 -10.49 -39.66
C ILE A 16 2.26 -11.62 -39.73
N ALA A 17 2.75 -12.84 -39.93
CA ALA A 17 1.96 -14.06 -39.86
C ALA A 17 1.40 -14.28 -38.44
N PRO A 18 0.21 -14.90 -38.28
CA PRO A 18 -0.32 -15.23 -36.97
C PRO A 18 0.58 -16.25 -36.28
N ILE A 19 1.00 -15.95 -35.05
CA ILE A 19 1.73 -16.90 -34.19
C ILE A 19 0.68 -17.81 -33.58
N GLU A 20 0.64 -19.06 -34.04
CA GLU A 20 -0.09 -20.16 -33.41
C GLU A 20 0.61 -20.55 -32.10
N ASP A 21 -0.16 -20.83 -31.05
CA ASP A 21 0.31 -21.33 -29.76
C ASP A 21 0.99 -22.71 -29.93
N GLU A 22 2.32 -22.76 -29.88
CA GLU A 22 3.05 -24.03 -29.77
C GLU A 22 3.04 -24.55 -28.32
N PRO A 23 2.80 -25.86 -28.10
CA PRO A 23 2.79 -26.47 -26.78
C PRO A 23 4.21 -26.56 -26.20
N LEU A 24 4.35 -26.18 -24.93
CA LEU A 24 5.55 -26.09 -24.10
C LEU A 24 6.44 -27.36 -23.96
N SER A 25 6.17 -28.43 -24.71
CA SER A 25 6.91 -29.69 -24.66
C SER A 25 8.20 -29.69 -25.51
N SER A 26 8.37 -28.75 -26.44
CA SER A 26 9.52 -28.71 -27.37
C SER A 26 10.72 -27.90 -26.86
N MET A 27 10.63 -27.19 -25.73
CA MET A 27 11.73 -26.36 -25.19
C MET A 27 12.73 -27.11 -24.29
N VAL A 28 12.64 -28.45 -24.19
CA VAL A 28 13.52 -29.25 -23.31
C VAL A 28 14.81 -29.72 -23.99
N GLU A 29 14.97 -29.63 -25.32
CA GLU A 29 16.07 -30.32 -26.01
C GLU A 29 17.23 -29.46 -26.56
N ASN A 30 17.19 -28.13 -26.51
CA ASN A 30 18.24 -27.31 -27.14
C ASN A 30 18.77 -26.18 -26.24
N ALA A 31 19.65 -26.53 -25.29
CA ALA A 31 20.57 -25.57 -24.70
C ALA A 31 21.91 -26.27 -24.36
N LYS A 32 22.80 -26.36 -25.36
CA LYS A 32 24.21 -26.69 -25.15
C LYS A 32 24.89 -25.58 -24.35
N VAL A 33 25.33 -25.92 -23.15
CA VAL A 33 26.10 -25.10 -22.22
C VAL A 33 27.53 -24.95 -22.72
N THR A 34 28.00 -23.71 -22.90
CA THR A 34 29.43 -23.39 -22.98
C THR A 34 29.96 -22.99 -21.60
N ALA A 35 31.01 -23.69 -21.17
CA ALA A 35 31.77 -23.58 -19.93
C ALA A 35 32.17 -22.12 -19.58
N THR A 36 32.29 -21.68 -18.33
CA THR A 36 32.98 -22.28 -17.18
C THR A 36 32.33 -21.83 -15.85
N ASP A 37 31.70 -22.74 -15.12
CA ASP A 37 31.34 -22.57 -13.71
C ASP A 37 31.77 -23.87 -13.00
N THR A 38 32.68 -23.75 -12.03
CA THR A 38 33.23 -24.86 -11.25
C THR A 38 32.36 -25.23 -10.06
N SER A 39 31.12 -24.75 -10.01
CA SER A 39 30.12 -25.20 -9.06
C SER A 39 29.82 -26.71 -9.27
N PRO A 40 29.87 -27.54 -8.22
CA PRO A 40 29.56 -28.97 -8.35
C PRO A 40 28.11 -29.13 -8.87
N PRO A 41 27.86 -30.14 -9.72
CA PRO A 41 26.53 -30.39 -10.24
C PRO A 41 25.55 -30.60 -9.08
N LEU A 42 24.36 -30.01 -9.19
CA LEU A 42 23.24 -30.26 -8.28
C LEU A 42 23.12 -31.77 -8.10
N PRO A 43 23.33 -32.32 -6.88
CA PRO A 43 23.24 -33.75 -6.69
C PRO A 43 21.81 -34.19 -7.00
N ALA A 44 21.69 -35.28 -7.75
CA ALA A 44 20.45 -36.01 -7.89
C ALA A 44 19.84 -36.20 -6.49
N LEU A 45 18.54 -35.94 -6.37
CA LEU A 45 17.75 -36.26 -5.19
C LEU A 45 17.79 -37.78 -5.00
N MET A 46 18.86 -38.27 -4.36
CA MET A 46 19.09 -39.69 -4.20
C MET A 46 18.27 -40.22 -3.02
N THR A 47 17.47 -41.20 -3.39
CA THR A 47 16.65 -42.13 -2.63
C THR A 47 17.52 -43.10 -1.83
N GLU A 48 16.89 -43.84 -0.92
CA GLU A 48 17.08 -45.30 -0.88
C GLU A 48 15.76 -45.97 -0.49
N ASN A 49 14.75 -45.72 -1.32
CA ASN A 49 13.92 -46.72 -1.97
C ASN A 49 12.87 -45.99 -2.80
N ASP A 50 12.83 -46.33 -4.09
CA ASP A 50 12.13 -45.61 -5.13
C ASP A 50 10.65 -45.32 -4.83
N ASN A 51 10.21 -44.13 -5.23
CA ASN A 51 8.81 -43.70 -5.38
C ASN A 51 7.99 -43.21 -4.17
N ARG A 52 8.56 -42.49 -3.19
CA ARG A 52 7.73 -41.54 -2.40
C ARG A 52 8.44 -40.20 -2.17
N GLU A 53 7.67 -39.15 -2.47
CA GLU A 53 7.89 -37.75 -2.11
C GLU A 53 8.42 -37.59 -0.69
N ILE A 54 8.96 -36.41 -0.35
CA ILE A 54 9.24 -36.01 1.03
C ILE A 54 8.02 -36.37 1.89
N ILE A 55 8.07 -37.48 2.63
CA ILE A 55 7.01 -37.87 3.55
C ILE A 55 7.16 -36.96 4.75
N LEU A 56 6.54 -35.79 4.66
CA LEU A 56 6.18 -34.99 5.80
C LEU A 56 5.27 -35.89 6.66
N GLN A 57 5.74 -36.37 7.81
CA GLN A 57 4.94 -37.24 8.70
C GLN A 57 3.67 -36.50 9.17
N SER A 58 2.51 -37.12 8.97
CA SER A 58 1.24 -36.71 9.59
C SER A 58 1.38 -36.86 11.11
N THR A 59 1.06 -35.81 11.84
CA THR A 59 0.87 -35.86 13.29
C THR A 59 -0.59 -35.57 13.54
N GLY A 60 -1.42 -36.61 13.51
CA GLY A 60 -2.85 -36.54 13.78
C GLY A 60 -3.49 -37.92 13.64
N ASN A 61 -3.96 -38.48 14.76
CA ASN A 61 -4.81 -39.67 14.78
C ASN A 61 -6.03 -39.46 13.88
N GLY A 62 -6.44 -40.53 13.20
CA GLY A 62 -7.50 -40.52 12.20
C GLY A 62 -8.76 -39.79 12.63
N ASN A 63 -9.12 -38.78 11.84
CA ASN A 63 -10.46 -38.48 11.35
C ASN A 63 -10.28 -37.46 10.21
N GLY A 64 -10.76 -37.79 9.01
CA GLY A 64 -10.60 -36.97 7.82
C GLY A 64 -11.32 -35.63 7.97
N ASP A 65 -10.57 -34.53 7.87
CA ASP A 65 -10.98 -33.21 7.34
C ASP A 65 -10.02 -32.05 7.69
N SER A 66 -8.92 -32.24 8.44
CA SER A 66 -8.05 -31.10 8.76
C SER A 66 -7.08 -30.74 7.61
N GLU A 67 -7.42 -29.70 6.85
CA GLU A 67 -6.53 -29.05 5.85
C GLU A 67 -5.37 -28.26 6.48
N GLU A 68 -5.29 -28.24 7.82
CA GLU A 68 -4.28 -27.54 8.61
C GLU A 68 -3.22 -28.52 9.14
N ARG A 69 -1.95 -28.11 9.05
CA ARG A 69 -0.80 -28.90 9.49
C ARG A 69 -0.01 -28.20 10.58
N ASN A 70 0.18 -28.87 11.71
CA ASN A 70 1.09 -28.43 12.76
C ASN A 70 2.57 -28.69 12.38
N LEU A 71 3.38 -27.63 12.39
CA LEU A 71 4.80 -27.64 12.10
C LEU A 71 5.68 -27.67 13.34
N THR A 72 5.12 -27.71 14.54
CA THR A 72 5.91 -27.93 15.76
C THR A 72 5.95 -29.42 16.10
N LEU A 73 7.05 -29.87 16.72
CA LEU A 73 7.15 -31.26 17.20
C LEU A 73 7.18 -31.25 18.72
N HIS A 74 6.22 -31.95 19.33
CA HIS A 74 6.30 -32.34 20.73
C HIS A 74 7.44 -33.37 20.88
N HIS A 75 8.62 -32.87 21.25
CA HIS A 75 9.74 -33.72 21.67
C HIS A 75 9.56 -34.15 23.12
N PRO A 76 10.22 -35.24 23.58
CA PRO A 76 10.23 -35.59 24.99
C PRO A 76 10.60 -34.37 25.83
N GLY A 77 9.92 -34.22 26.96
CA GLY A 77 9.63 -32.96 27.66
C GLY A 77 10.82 -32.13 28.12
N HIS A 78 10.57 -31.27 29.11
CA HIS A 78 11.53 -30.28 29.59
C HIS A 78 12.89 -30.93 29.94
N PHE A 79 14.04 -30.24 29.79
CA PHE A 79 15.34 -30.78 30.25
C PHE A 79 15.31 -31.24 31.72
N ARG A 80 14.42 -30.66 32.53
CA ARG A 80 14.20 -31.08 33.93
C ARG A 80 13.33 -32.33 34.09
N GLU A 81 12.51 -32.65 33.09
CA GLU A 81 11.62 -33.83 33.07
C GLU A 81 12.32 -35.02 32.40
N ASP A 82 12.99 -34.81 31.26
CA ASP A 82 13.77 -35.82 30.55
C ASP A 82 15.08 -35.22 30.00
N PRO A 83 16.13 -35.11 30.84
CA PRO A 83 17.43 -34.58 30.42
C PRO A 83 18.06 -35.37 29.29
N VAL A 84 17.90 -36.70 29.28
CA VAL A 84 18.54 -37.59 28.33
C VAL A 84 17.86 -37.48 26.96
N GLY A 85 16.53 -37.55 26.90
CA GLY A 85 15.77 -37.36 25.67
C GLY A 85 15.98 -35.97 25.07
N PHE A 86 16.06 -34.93 25.91
CA PHE A 86 16.39 -33.57 25.46
C PHE A 86 17.78 -33.50 24.81
N MET A 87 18.80 -34.11 25.43
CA MET A 87 20.17 -34.13 24.90
C MET A 87 20.28 -34.95 23.61
N MET A 88 19.57 -36.09 23.52
CA MET A 88 19.50 -36.90 22.30
C MET A 88 18.83 -36.13 21.16
N ALA A 89 17.71 -35.45 21.43
CA ALA A 89 17.01 -34.63 20.44
C ALA A 89 17.89 -33.47 19.96
N MET A 90 18.57 -32.76 20.87
CA MET A 90 19.53 -31.71 20.53
C MET A 90 20.68 -32.25 19.66
N GLY A 91 21.22 -33.43 20.00
CA GLY A 91 22.24 -34.13 19.22
C GLY A 91 21.78 -34.48 17.81
N ALA A 92 20.54 -34.94 17.65
CA ALA A 92 19.94 -35.24 16.35
C ALA A 92 19.81 -33.98 15.46
N PHE A 93 19.47 -32.83 16.04
CA PHE A 93 19.50 -31.55 15.32
C PHE A 93 20.93 -31.16 14.95
N TYR A 94 21.89 -31.27 15.88
CA TYR A 94 23.30 -30.94 15.59
C TYR A 94 23.86 -31.77 14.43
N GLN A 95 23.65 -33.09 14.46
CA GLN A 95 24.09 -34.04 13.43
C GLN A 95 23.30 -33.89 12.12
N GLY A 96 22.01 -33.55 12.20
CA GLY A 96 21.14 -33.26 11.05
C GLY A 96 20.55 -34.51 10.39
N THR A 97 19.79 -35.31 11.15
CA THR A 97 19.14 -36.54 10.66
C THR A 97 17.70 -36.29 10.13
N GLY A 98 17.36 -36.90 8.99
CA GLY A 98 16.04 -36.77 8.35
C GLY A 98 15.76 -35.36 7.80
N TRP A 99 14.58 -34.79 8.10
CA TRP A 99 14.20 -33.42 7.71
C TRP A 99 15.15 -32.35 8.28
N ARG A 100 15.90 -32.69 9.35
CA ARG A 100 16.89 -31.82 10.02
C ARG A 100 18.20 -31.71 9.24
N SER A 101 18.34 -32.45 8.14
CA SER A 101 19.54 -32.44 7.32
C SER A 101 19.82 -31.06 6.71
N TYR A 102 18.81 -30.20 6.51
CA TYR A 102 18.87 -28.78 6.10
C TYR A 102 19.90 -28.38 5.02
N LYS A 103 20.53 -29.35 4.34
CA LYS A 103 21.44 -29.13 3.21
C LYS A 103 20.68 -29.24 1.89
N ASN A 104 19.53 -29.90 1.92
CA ASN A 104 18.66 -30.15 0.77
C ASN A 104 17.40 -29.30 0.92
N TYR A 105 17.52 -27.99 0.72
CA TYR A 105 16.39 -27.05 0.71
C TYR A 105 16.17 -26.46 -0.69
N ILE A 106 14.96 -25.94 -0.92
CA ILE A 106 14.58 -25.24 -2.14
C ILE A 106 14.92 -23.76 -1.98
N GLY A 107 15.78 -23.24 -2.86
CA GLY A 107 16.19 -21.83 -2.90
C GLY A 107 17.70 -21.68 -3.09
N ALA A 108 18.16 -20.44 -3.16
CA ALA A 108 19.58 -20.13 -3.35
C ALA A 108 20.43 -20.60 -2.17
N ARG A 109 21.68 -21.00 -2.47
CA ARG A 109 22.61 -21.53 -1.47
C ARG A 109 23.13 -20.41 -0.56
N ILE A 110 22.69 -20.42 0.70
CA ILE A 110 23.07 -19.41 1.70
C ILE A 110 23.92 -19.95 2.84
N LEU A 111 24.06 -21.28 2.96
CA LEU A 111 24.74 -21.93 4.07
C LEU A 111 26.03 -22.63 3.63
N TYR A 112 27.14 -21.88 3.64
CA TYR A 112 28.48 -22.41 3.40
C TYR A 112 29.56 -21.61 4.14
N GLU A 113 30.71 -22.23 4.35
CA GLU A 113 31.86 -21.60 4.97
C GLU A 113 32.38 -20.46 4.08
N GLY A 114 32.58 -19.28 4.67
CA GLY A 114 32.97 -18.08 3.93
C GLY A 114 31.81 -17.23 3.39
N TYR A 115 30.55 -17.68 3.47
CA TYR A 115 29.38 -16.92 3.00
C TYR A 115 29.35 -15.46 3.50
N THR A 116 29.55 -15.28 4.80
CA THR A 116 29.49 -13.98 5.47
C THR A 116 30.62 -13.08 4.97
N GLU A 117 31.86 -13.58 4.92
CA GLU A 117 33.02 -12.81 4.48
C GLU A 117 32.95 -12.45 2.99
N GLU A 118 32.57 -13.40 2.13
CA GLU A 118 32.34 -13.15 0.71
C GLU A 118 31.28 -12.05 0.50
N THR A 119 30.19 -12.10 1.27
CA THR A 119 29.12 -11.10 1.18
C THR A 119 29.59 -9.72 1.65
N LYS A 120 30.41 -9.64 2.71
CA LYS A 120 31.00 -8.37 3.17
C LYS A 120 31.95 -7.79 2.13
N GLU A 121 32.90 -8.60 1.64
CA GLU A 121 33.87 -8.20 0.63
C GLU A 121 33.18 -7.70 -0.64
N ARG A 122 32.13 -8.40 -1.11
CA ARG A 122 31.35 -7.99 -2.28
C ARG A 122 30.72 -6.61 -2.11
N VAL A 123 30.12 -6.33 -0.94
CA VAL A 123 29.51 -5.02 -0.67
C VAL A 123 30.58 -3.92 -0.63
N LEU A 124 31.68 -4.15 0.07
CA LEU A 124 32.77 -3.18 0.26
C LEU A 124 33.51 -2.87 -1.05
N ASN A 125 33.70 -3.87 -1.89
CA ASN A 125 34.39 -3.76 -3.17
C ASN A 125 33.44 -3.40 -4.33
N SER A 126 32.14 -3.23 -4.08
CA SER A 126 31.18 -2.82 -5.11
C SER A 126 31.51 -1.43 -5.68
N GLU A 127 31.29 -1.25 -6.98
CA GLU A 127 31.50 0.03 -7.64
C GLU A 127 30.72 1.17 -6.96
N ARG A 128 29.49 0.90 -6.52
CA ARG A 128 28.64 1.86 -5.81
C ARG A 128 29.26 2.35 -4.52
N VAL A 129 29.76 1.44 -3.67
CA VAL A 129 30.33 1.80 -2.36
C VAL A 129 31.69 2.46 -2.56
N ARG A 130 32.56 1.92 -3.42
CA ARG A 130 33.88 2.51 -3.75
C ARG A 130 33.73 3.92 -4.32
N TYR A 131 32.78 4.13 -5.22
CA TYR A 131 32.45 5.45 -5.77
C TYR A 131 32.00 6.43 -4.68
N MET A 132 31.08 6.01 -3.79
CA MET A 132 30.56 6.89 -2.74
C MET A 132 31.66 7.29 -1.73
N ILE A 133 32.56 6.37 -1.40
CA ILE A 133 33.74 6.65 -0.55
C ILE A 133 34.61 7.73 -1.21
N ALA A 134 34.99 7.54 -2.48
CA ALA A 134 35.82 8.49 -3.20
C ALA A 134 35.15 9.87 -3.34
N TYR A 135 33.84 9.89 -3.65
CA TYR A 135 33.03 11.09 -3.78
C TYR A 135 32.99 11.91 -2.47
N LEU A 136 32.74 11.24 -1.34
CA LEU A 136 32.66 11.90 -0.04
C LEU A 136 34.03 12.40 0.43
N ALA A 137 35.09 11.62 0.22
CA ALA A 137 36.46 12.04 0.54
C ALA A 137 36.87 13.28 -0.27
N GLU A 138 36.51 13.33 -1.55
CA GLU A 138 36.75 14.49 -2.40
C GLU A 138 35.96 15.71 -1.94
N LYS A 139 34.68 15.53 -1.62
CA LYS A 139 33.84 16.61 -1.08
C LYS A 139 34.44 17.20 0.21
N GLN A 140 34.93 16.36 1.12
CA GLN A 140 35.59 16.81 2.35
C GLN A 140 36.91 17.53 2.08
N ALA A 141 37.73 17.01 1.16
CA ALA A 141 38.99 17.65 0.77
C ALA A 141 38.76 19.03 0.14
N ASN A 142 37.72 19.18 -0.69
CA ASN A 142 37.36 20.45 -1.32
C ASN A 142 36.86 21.49 -0.31
N ILE A 143 36.08 21.07 0.70
CA ILE A 143 35.66 21.96 1.79
C ILE A 143 36.90 22.47 2.56
N LEU A 144 37.87 21.59 2.85
CA LEU A 144 39.12 21.98 3.49
C LEU A 144 39.93 22.96 2.65
N ALA A 145 40.03 22.73 1.35
CA ALA A 145 40.70 23.66 0.42
C ALA A 145 40.03 25.04 0.41
N ALA A 146 38.70 25.08 0.43
CA ALA A 146 37.94 26.34 0.45
C ALA A 146 38.04 27.10 1.79
N THR A 147 38.20 26.38 2.91
CA THR A 147 38.26 26.96 4.26
C THR A 147 39.69 27.38 4.64
N SER A 148 40.71 26.98 3.88
CA SER A 148 42.11 27.30 4.17
C SER A 148 42.89 27.61 2.87
N PRO A 149 42.81 28.86 2.38
CA PRO A 149 43.34 29.26 1.05
C PRO A 149 44.85 29.11 0.87
N ASN A 150 45.62 28.97 1.95
CA ASN A 150 47.09 28.90 1.94
C ASN A 150 47.65 27.47 2.08
N VAL A 151 46.82 26.43 1.97
CA VAL A 151 47.27 25.04 2.12
C VAL A 151 47.71 24.46 0.78
N ASP A 152 48.92 23.86 0.74
CA ASP A 152 49.49 23.21 -0.44
C ASP A 152 48.57 22.09 -0.99
N LEU A 153 48.36 22.08 -2.31
CA LEU A 153 47.62 21.05 -3.05
C LEU A 153 48.11 19.62 -2.76
N LYS A 154 49.41 19.43 -2.50
CA LYS A 154 49.95 18.13 -2.08
C LYS A 154 49.43 17.68 -0.72
N ILE A 155 49.24 18.62 0.22
CA ILE A 155 48.69 18.35 1.55
C ILE A 155 47.20 17.99 1.42
N ILE A 156 46.45 18.70 0.58
CA ILE A 156 45.04 18.40 0.28
C ILE A 156 44.91 17.00 -0.33
N GLY A 157 45.79 16.63 -1.28
CA GLY A 157 45.81 15.27 -1.86
C GLY A 157 46.12 14.16 -0.84
N ARG A 158 47.04 14.42 0.10
CA ARG A 158 47.31 13.48 1.21
C ARG A 158 46.11 13.37 2.16
N LYS A 159 45.44 14.48 2.46
CA LYS A 159 44.22 14.51 3.29
C LYS A 159 43.05 13.79 2.62
N LYS A 160 42.87 13.92 1.30
CA LYS A 160 41.89 13.13 0.53
C LYS A 160 42.09 11.62 0.73
N LYS A 161 43.31 11.12 0.51
CA LYS A 161 43.64 9.70 0.74
C LYS A 161 43.43 9.26 2.19
N HIS A 162 43.62 10.17 3.15
CA HIS A 162 43.34 9.90 4.55
C HIS A 162 41.83 9.76 4.80
N PHE A 163 41.00 10.68 4.29
CA PHE A 163 39.54 10.58 4.37
C PHE A 163 39.00 9.34 3.67
N GLU A 164 39.56 8.93 2.52
CA GLU A 164 39.19 7.67 1.86
C GLU A 164 39.40 6.48 2.81
N LYS A 165 40.55 6.39 3.47
CA LYS A 165 40.83 5.32 4.46
C LYS A 165 39.89 5.36 5.67
N GLU A 166 39.58 6.56 6.17
CA GLU A 166 38.62 6.71 7.28
C GLU A 166 37.22 6.26 6.86
N LEU A 167 36.76 6.66 5.68
CA LEU A 167 35.46 6.27 5.13
C LEU A 167 35.40 4.77 4.78
N GLU A 168 36.50 4.16 4.32
CA GLU A 168 36.62 2.70 4.17
C GLU A 168 36.46 1.99 5.52
N ALA A 169 37.12 2.47 6.57
CA ALA A 169 36.98 1.91 7.91
C ALA A 169 35.54 2.06 8.44
N VAL A 170 34.89 3.20 8.17
CA VAL A 170 33.47 3.43 8.49
C VAL A 170 32.56 2.47 7.71
N ALA A 171 32.79 2.29 6.41
CA ALA A 171 32.03 1.36 5.57
C ALA A 171 32.18 -0.08 6.06
N ASN A 172 33.40 -0.52 6.41
CA ASN A 172 33.67 -1.80 7.03
C ASN A 172 32.83 -1.98 8.31
N GLN A 173 32.84 -0.98 9.20
CA GLN A 173 32.04 -1.04 10.43
C GLN A 173 30.52 -1.08 10.16
N MET A 174 30.04 -0.38 9.13
CA MET A 174 28.64 -0.44 8.70
C MET A 174 28.28 -1.84 8.20
N VAL A 175 29.10 -2.41 7.32
CA VAL A 175 28.90 -3.74 6.74
C VAL A 175 28.94 -4.84 7.80
N GLU A 176 29.87 -4.75 8.76
CA GLU A 176 29.95 -5.66 9.90
C GLU A 176 28.68 -5.68 10.75
N LYS A 177 28.05 -4.52 10.95
CA LYS A 177 26.79 -4.43 11.70
C LYS A 177 25.60 -4.89 10.87
N LEU A 178 25.64 -4.65 9.55
CA LEU A 178 24.56 -4.94 8.62
C LEU A 178 24.46 -6.44 8.31
N VAL A 179 25.48 -7.04 7.71
CA VAL A 179 25.40 -8.35 7.01
C VAL A 179 25.00 -9.50 7.95
N ALA A 180 23.96 -10.26 7.59
CA ALA A 180 23.56 -11.48 8.30
C ALA A 180 24.65 -12.56 8.29
N ASP A 181 24.73 -13.37 9.35
CA ASP A 181 25.78 -14.38 9.52
C ASP A 181 25.23 -15.81 9.29
N LEU A 182 25.19 -16.22 8.02
CA LEU A 182 24.65 -17.52 7.62
C LEU A 182 25.74 -18.56 7.31
N SER A 183 26.89 -18.47 7.95
CA SER A 183 28.04 -19.36 7.66
C SER A 183 27.97 -20.74 8.33
N SER A 184 27.10 -20.96 9.32
CA SER A 184 27.12 -22.20 10.13
C SER A 184 25.82 -23.00 10.07
N LEU A 185 25.86 -24.12 9.33
CA LEU A 185 24.79 -25.13 9.31
C LEU A 185 24.49 -25.70 10.70
N ARG A 186 25.53 -25.94 11.50
CA ARG A 186 25.38 -26.49 12.87
C ARG A 186 24.64 -25.50 13.76
N PHE A 187 24.97 -24.20 13.61
CA PHE A 187 24.26 -23.14 14.32
C PHE A 187 22.78 -23.11 13.94
N ILE A 188 22.45 -23.06 12.64
CA ILE A 188 21.04 -23.00 12.18
C ILE A 188 20.21 -24.17 12.69
N ARG A 189 20.75 -25.39 12.64
CA ARG A 189 20.02 -26.56 13.15
C ARG A 189 19.79 -26.49 14.65
N LEU A 190 20.83 -26.14 15.42
CA LEU A 190 20.72 -25.98 16.86
C LEU A 190 19.77 -24.82 17.24
N PHE A 191 19.85 -23.72 16.49
CA PHE A 191 18.93 -22.59 16.62
C PHE A 191 17.49 -23.01 16.35
N GLY A 192 17.25 -23.77 15.28
CA GLY A 192 15.93 -24.36 14.98
C GLY A 192 15.41 -25.28 16.07
N PHE A 193 16.28 -26.06 16.74
CA PHE A 193 15.90 -26.86 17.91
C PHE A 193 15.42 -25.97 19.06
N PHE A 194 16.18 -24.92 19.40
CA PHE A 194 15.80 -24.01 20.46
C PHE A 194 14.52 -23.22 20.13
N VAL A 195 14.36 -22.76 18.88
CA VAL A 195 13.13 -22.10 18.42
C VAL A 195 11.94 -23.07 18.51
N ASN A 196 12.05 -24.33 18.08
CA ASN A 196 10.97 -25.32 18.28
C ASN A 196 10.61 -25.47 19.76
N ASN A 197 11.62 -25.56 20.65
CA ASN A 197 11.38 -25.69 22.09
C ASN A 197 10.68 -24.46 22.66
N ILE A 198 11.04 -23.25 22.22
CA ILE A 198 10.34 -22.01 22.61
C ILE A 198 8.90 -22.05 22.11
N LEU A 199 8.69 -22.35 20.83
CA LEU A 199 7.36 -22.36 20.21
C LEU A 199 6.43 -23.40 20.84
N VAL A 200 6.89 -24.62 21.09
CA VAL A 200 6.09 -25.68 21.74
C VAL A 200 5.74 -25.33 23.18
N ARG A 201 6.65 -24.66 23.90
CA ARG A 201 6.42 -24.27 25.31
C ARG A 201 5.41 -23.14 25.42
N MET A 202 5.61 -22.09 24.62
CA MET A 202 4.74 -20.92 24.63
C MET A 202 3.38 -21.25 23.98
N TYR A 203 3.41 -21.84 22.78
CA TYR A 203 2.24 -22.18 22.00
C TYR A 203 2.06 -23.68 21.98
N HIS A 204 1.59 -24.21 23.10
CA HIS A 204 1.37 -25.65 23.33
C HIS A 204 0.49 -26.36 22.29
N GLN A 205 -0.33 -25.63 21.52
CA GLN A 205 -1.10 -26.21 20.42
C GLN A 205 -0.35 -26.20 19.07
N GLY A 206 0.80 -25.52 19.00
CA GLY A 206 1.73 -25.52 17.87
C GLY A 206 1.57 -24.40 16.86
N VAL A 207 2.34 -24.50 15.77
CA VAL A 207 2.32 -23.56 14.62
C VAL A 207 1.64 -24.26 13.46
N HIS A 208 0.52 -23.73 12.98
CA HIS A 208 -0.32 -24.35 11.96
C HIS A 208 -0.22 -23.61 10.63
N ILE A 209 -0.08 -24.36 9.54
CA ILE A 209 -0.17 -23.84 8.17
C ILE A 209 -1.24 -24.58 7.37
N SER A 210 -1.75 -23.96 6.31
CA SER A 210 -2.59 -24.64 5.33
C SER A 210 -1.76 -25.57 4.44
N GLU A 211 -2.14 -26.84 4.33
CA GLU A 211 -1.51 -27.72 3.35
C GLU A 211 -1.85 -27.29 1.92
N ARG A 212 -3.04 -26.75 1.65
CA ARG A 212 -3.45 -26.32 0.30
C ARG A 212 -2.69 -25.10 -0.21
N GLU A 213 -2.29 -24.20 0.68
CA GLU A 213 -1.53 -23.00 0.31
C GLU A 213 -0.04 -23.34 0.05
N PHE A 214 0.45 -24.39 0.72
CA PHE A 214 1.85 -24.80 0.64
C PHE A 214 2.12 -25.94 -0.36
N LEU A 215 1.37 -27.04 -0.27
CA LEU A 215 1.51 -28.26 -1.07
C LEU A 215 0.57 -28.28 -2.27
N GLU A 216 1.00 -29.05 -3.28
CA GLU A 216 0.25 -29.37 -4.47
C GLU A 216 -0.85 -30.37 -4.11
N ALA A 217 -2.06 -29.87 -3.83
CA ALA A 217 -3.19 -30.73 -3.51
C ALA A 217 -3.72 -31.42 -4.78
N SER A 218 -3.30 -32.67 -4.96
CA SER A 218 -3.98 -33.73 -5.70
C SER A 218 -3.76 -33.86 -7.22
N ARG A 219 -3.58 -35.13 -7.60
CA ARG A 219 -3.01 -35.70 -8.83
C ARG A 219 -3.83 -35.51 -10.11
N LEU A 220 -4.87 -34.65 -10.12
CA LEU A 220 -5.84 -34.62 -11.23
C LEU A 220 -6.44 -33.24 -11.59
N VAL A 221 -5.93 -32.10 -11.09
CA VAL A 221 -6.50 -30.78 -11.46
C VAL A 221 -5.42 -29.83 -11.97
N TYR A 222 -5.32 -29.73 -13.29
CA TYR A 222 -4.60 -28.70 -14.03
C TYR A 222 -5.38 -27.36 -14.00
N GLU A 223 -5.50 -26.69 -12.84
CA GLU A 223 -6.03 -25.32 -12.79
C GLU A 223 -5.26 -24.38 -11.85
N SER A 224 -4.33 -23.62 -12.45
CA SER A 224 -4.01 -22.20 -12.21
C SER A 224 -3.81 -21.61 -10.79
N SER A 225 -3.53 -22.43 -9.77
CA SER A 225 -3.18 -21.96 -8.42
C SER A 225 -1.69 -22.20 -8.12
N SER A 226 -0.86 -21.16 -8.18
CA SER A 226 0.56 -21.23 -7.84
C SER A 226 0.76 -21.30 -6.32
N GLN A 227 0.86 -22.51 -5.74
CA GLN A 227 1.18 -22.73 -4.32
C GLN A 227 2.63 -22.35 -4.00
N LEU A 228 2.92 -22.04 -2.72
CA LEU A 228 4.23 -21.54 -2.30
C LEU A 228 5.39 -22.48 -2.67
N ARG A 229 5.24 -23.80 -2.49
CA ARG A 229 6.32 -24.76 -2.80
C ARG A 229 6.69 -24.75 -4.28
N ARG A 230 5.69 -24.75 -5.16
CA ARG A 230 5.90 -24.69 -6.62
C ARG A 230 6.58 -23.38 -7.02
N VAL A 231 6.13 -22.26 -6.45
CA VAL A 231 6.75 -20.96 -6.67
C VAL A 231 8.20 -20.94 -6.19
N ALA A 232 8.50 -21.54 -5.03
CA ALA A 232 9.86 -21.65 -4.52
C ALA A 232 10.78 -22.44 -5.47
N ILE A 233 10.29 -23.53 -6.08
CA ILE A 233 11.04 -24.32 -7.06
C ILE A 233 11.33 -23.50 -8.31
N ILE A 234 10.30 -22.84 -8.88
CA ILE A 234 10.44 -21.97 -10.04
C ILE A 234 11.41 -20.83 -9.74
N ALA A 235 11.29 -20.23 -8.56
CA ALA A 235 12.16 -19.15 -8.12
C ALA A 235 13.62 -19.63 -8.02
N ALA A 236 13.86 -20.78 -7.40
CA ALA A 236 15.20 -21.37 -7.30
C ALA A 236 15.81 -21.67 -8.68
N GLN A 237 15.05 -22.25 -9.60
CA GLN A 237 15.51 -22.57 -10.97
C GLN A 237 15.89 -21.33 -11.78
N ASN A 238 15.21 -20.22 -11.55
CA ASN A 238 15.42 -18.96 -12.27
C ASN A 238 16.32 -17.97 -11.51
N ASN A 239 16.87 -18.37 -10.37
CA ASN A 239 17.63 -17.49 -9.47
C ASN A 239 16.82 -16.23 -9.04
N HIS A 240 15.50 -16.39 -8.85
CA HIS A 240 14.60 -15.36 -8.34
C HIS A 240 14.48 -15.48 -6.83
N SER A 241 14.38 -14.35 -6.14
CA SER A 241 14.20 -14.32 -4.68
C SER A 241 12.73 -14.43 -4.31
N LEU A 242 12.43 -15.13 -3.21
CA LEU A 242 11.16 -14.94 -2.51
C LEU A 242 11.27 -13.71 -1.59
N VAL A 243 10.29 -12.81 -1.69
CA VAL A 243 10.15 -11.64 -0.82
C VAL A 243 8.95 -11.88 0.10
N ILE A 244 9.23 -12.27 1.34
CA ILE A 244 8.24 -12.63 2.34
C ILE A 244 7.77 -11.37 3.05
N LEU A 245 6.46 -11.11 3.00
CA LEU A 245 5.84 -9.90 3.55
C LEU A 245 4.78 -10.27 4.61
N PRO A 246 5.20 -10.60 5.84
CA PRO A 246 4.28 -10.89 6.93
C PRO A 246 3.69 -9.61 7.54
N CYS A 247 2.48 -9.71 8.10
CA CYS A 247 1.99 -8.75 9.11
C CYS A 247 2.80 -8.88 10.40
N HIS A 248 2.91 -7.81 11.21
CA HIS A 248 3.76 -7.81 12.40
C HIS A 248 2.96 -7.64 13.70
N LYS A 249 2.87 -8.69 14.52
CA LYS A 249 2.09 -8.73 15.76
C LYS A 249 2.92 -9.03 17.01
N SER A 250 4.05 -9.75 16.90
CA SER A 250 4.87 -10.14 18.05
C SER A 250 6.37 -10.15 17.73
N HIS A 251 7.19 -10.04 18.77
CA HIS A 251 8.63 -10.26 18.73
C HIS A 251 9.02 -11.68 18.37
N ILE A 252 8.12 -12.65 18.34
CA ILE A 252 8.50 -14.00 17.87
C ILE A 252 8.24 -14.20 16.38
N ASP A 253 7.61 -13.25 15.68
CA ASP A 253 7.21 -13.39 14.26
C ASP A 253 8.38 -13.83 13.36
N TYR A 254 9.54 -13.17 13.45
CA TYR A 254 10.71 -13.54 12.64
C TYR A 254 11.28 -14.92 12.97
N LEU A 255 11.13 -15.37 14.23
CA LEU A 255 11.51 -16.73 14.62
C LEU A 255 10.53 -17.74 14.03
N VAL A 256 9.23 -17.42 14.03
CA VAL A 256 8.17 -18.24 13.45
C VAL A 256 8.39 -18.40 11.95
N VAL A 257 8.58 -17.30 11.21
CA VAL A 257 8.79 -17.35 9.74
C VAL A 257 10.04 -18.16 9.40
N SER A 258 11.17 -17.87 10.04
CA SER A 258 12.42 -18.62 9.85
C SER A 258 12.25 -20.11 10.17
N TYR A 259 11.54 -20.43 11.25
CA TYR A 259 11.28 -21.81 11.65
C TYR A 259 10.39 -22.55 10.66
N ILE A 260 9.36 -21.89 10.11
CA ILE A 260 8.51 -22.45 9.07
C ILE A 260 9.34 -22.76 7.83
N PHE A 261 10.17 -21.84 7.35
CA PHE A 261 11.04 -22.08 6.19
C PHE A 261 12.03 -23.22 6.46
N PHE A 262 12.61 -23.25 7.67
CA PHE A 262 13.46 -24.35 8.12
C PHE A 262 12.74 -25.72 8.06
N ARG A 263 11.49 -25.77 8.57
CA ARG A 263 10.67 -26.98 8.63
C ARG A 263 10.15 -27.45 7.28
N LEU A 264 9.90 -26.53 6.36
CA LEU A 264 9.38 -26.80 5.04
C LEU A 264 10.48 -27.06 4.00
N GLY A 265 11.76 -27.01 4.41
CA GLY A 265 12.89 -27.22 3.52
C GLY A 265 13.04 -26.12 2.47
N LEU A 266 12.77 -24.86 2.85
CA LEU A 266 12.99 -23.67 2.02
C LEU A 266 14.22 -22.91 2.52
N ALA A 267 14.97 -22.26 1.63
CA ALA A 267 16.09 -21.40 2.02
C ALA A 267 15.63 -20.29 3.00
N LEU A 268 16.34 -20.13 4.13
CA LEU A 268 15.99 -19.12 5.14
C LEU A 268 15.97 -17.71 4.54
N PRO A 269 15.03 -16.86 4.94
CA PRO A 269 15.05 -15.47 4.53
C PRO A 269 16.12 -14.67 5.28
N HIS A 270 16.65 -13.65 4.61
CA HIS A 270 17.38 -12.57 5.25
C HIS A 270 16.37 -11.59 5.84
N ILE A 271 16.42 -11.38 7.16
CA ILE A 271 15.36 -10.68 7.89
C ILE A 271 15.76 -9.22 8.10
N VAL A 272 14.97 -8.30 7.56
CA VAL A 272 15.12 -6.87 7.85
C VAL A 272 14.73 -6.60 9.30
N ALA A 273 15.70 -6.28 10.15
CA ALA A 273 15.48 -5.94 11.55
C ALA A 273 15.85 -4.47 11.84
N GLY A 274 15.14 -3.85 12.80
CA GLY A 274 15.54 -2.53 13.29
C GLY A 274 16.76 -2.61 14.19
N ASP A 275 17.69 -1.66 14.08
CA ASP A 275 18.94 -1.62 14.87
C ASP A 275 18.71 -1.58 16.40
N ASN A 276 17.50 -1.19 16.85
CA ASN A 276 17.11 -1.28 18.24
C ASN A 276 17.03 -2.70 18.81
N LEU A 277 17.10 -3.75 17.97
CA LEU A 277 17.15 -5.15 18.37
C LEU A 277 18.59 -5.71 18.43
N ASN A 278 19.58 -4.93 18.00
CA ASN A 278 20.98 -5.32 17.97
C ASN A 278 21.66 -5.17 19.36
N LEU A 279 21.18 -5.94 20.33
CA LEU A 279 21.74 -5.96 21.69
C LEU A 279 22.97 -6.87 21.77
N PRO A 280 23.90 -6.66 22.71
CA PRO A 280 25.03 -7.56 22.93
C PRO A 280 24.54 -9.02 23.09
N ILE A 281 25.24 -9.97 22.48
CA ILE A 281 24.90 -11.41 22.44
C ILE A 281 23.66 -11.73 21.59
N VAL A 282 22.51 -11.13 21.87
CA VAL A 282 21.24 -11.37 21.15
C VAL A 282 21.36 -11.03 19.68
N GLY A 283 21.96 -9.87 19.38
CA GLY A 283 22.21 -9.43 18.01
C GLY A 283 23.02 -10.46 17.23
N ARG A 284 24.07 -11.05 17.83
CA ARG A 284 24.89 -12.09 17.18
C ARG A 284 24.08 -13.35 16.88
N ILE A 285 23.24 -13.79 17.82
CA ILE A 285 22.36 -14.96 17.61
C ILE A 285 21.37 -14.69 16.47
N LEU A 286 20.75 -13.51 16.44
CA LEU A 286 19.81 -13.13 15.40
C LEU A 286 20.48 -12.99 14.02
N LYS A 287 21.69 -12.42 13.95
CA LYS A 287 22.49 -12.41 12.72
C LYS A 287 22.76 -13.84 12.26
N GLY A 288 23.11 -14.72 13.19
CA GLY A 288 23.26 -16.16 12.98
C GLY A 288 22.02 -16.83 12.37
N GLY A 289 20.83 -16.29 12.67
CA GLY A 289 19.54 -16.75 12.15
C GLY A 289 19.06 -16.03 10.88
N GLY A 290 19.85 -15.13 10.30
CA GLY A 290 19.53 -14.43 9.05
C GLY A 290 19.16 -12.94 9.22
N ALA A 291 19.16 -12.39 10.43
CA ALA A 291 18.82 -10.98 10.64
C ALA A 291 19.93 -10.02 10.17
N PHE A 292 19.54 -8.94 9.50
CA PHE A 292 20.39 -7.81 9.20
C PHE A 292 19.76 -6.51 9.72
N PHE A 293 20.56 -5.67 10.36
CA PHE A 293 20.06 -4.53 11.12
C PHE A 293 20.11 -3.22 10.33
N ILE A 294 18.98 -2.53 10.23
CA ILE A 294 18.86 -1.23 9.58
C ILE A 294 18.43 -0.11 10.55
N ARG A 295 18.94 1.11 10.31
CA ARG A 295 18.55 2.32 11.03
C ARG A 295 17.13 2.73 10.64
N ARG A 296 16.35 3.28 11.59
CA ARG A 296 14.99 3.81 11.32
C ARG A 296 14.97 5.08 10.46
N SER A 297 15.99 5.92 10.59
CA SER A 297 16.18 7.13 9.80
C SER A 297 17.61 7.14 9.27
N TRP A 298 17.76 7.49 8.00
CA TRP A 298 19.06 7.48 7.31
C TRP A 298 19.68 8.89 7.24
N GLY A 299 18.89 9.94 7.54
CA GLY A 299 19.36 11.33 7.50
C GLY A 299 19.98 11.69 6.15
N GLU A 300 21.12 12.37 6.19
CA GLU A 300 21.95 12.70 5.01
C GLU A 300 23.18 11.76 4.85
N ASP A 301 23.16 10.59 5.51
CA ASP A 301 24.27 9.62 5.46
C ASP A 301 24.25 8.83 4.12
N LEU A 302 24.82 9.46 3.08
CA LEU A 302 24.88 8.92 1.72
C LEU A 302 25.66 7.60 1.63
N LEU A 303 26.69 7.42 2.47
CA LEU A 303 27.48 6.19 2.51
C LEU A 303 26.65 5.05 3.06
N TYR A 304 25.98 5.25 4.19
CA TYR A 304 25.11 4.24 4.79
C TYR A 304 24.00 3.79 3.83
N GLY A 305 23.31 4.75 3.19
CA GLY A 305 22.27 4.44 2.21
C GLY A 305 22.80 3.62 1.03
N SER A 306 24.01 3.92 0.55
CA SER A 306 24.67 3.19 -0.54
C SER A 306 25.03 1.76 -0.14
N VAL A 307 25.58 1.56 1.06
CA VAL A 307 25.94 0.24 1.61
C VAL A 307 24.69 -0.64 1.80
N VAL A 308 23.62 -0.12 2.39
CA VAL A 308 22.37 -0.87 2.59
C VAL A 308 21.72 -1.24 1.26
N LYS A 309 21.66 -0.29 0.32
CA LYS A 309 21.11 -0.53 -1.02
C LYS A 309 21.90 -1.61 -1.75
N GLU A 310 23.23 -1.56 -1.70
CA GLU A 310 24.09 -2.56 -2.32
C GLU A 310 23.90 -3.96 -1.73
N TYR A 311 23.81 -4.06 -0.40
CA TYR A 311 23.59 -5.34 0.27
C TYR A 311 22.25 -5.96 -0.14
N VAL A 312 21.15 -5.22 -0.07
CA VAL A 312 19.80 -5.75 -0.39
C VAL A 312 19.70 -6.12 -1.87
N GLU A 313 20.19 -5.28 -2.80
CA GLU A 313 20.19 -5.62 -4.22
C GLU A 313 21.05 -6.85 -4.52
N GLY A 314 22.22 -6.97 -3.87
CA GLY A 314 23.10 -8.14 -4.02
C GLY A 314 22.50 -9.43 -3.45
N LEU A 315 21.58 -9.36 -2.49
CA LEU A 315 20.78 -10.51 -2.06
C LEU A 315 19.80 -10.93 -3.17
N LEU A 316 19.05 -9.97 -3.72
CA LEU A 316 18.03 -10.27 -4.74
C LEU A 316 18.63 -10.81 -6.04
N GLU A 317 19.75 -10.24 -6.45
CA GLU A 317 20.55 -10.65 -7.62
C GLU A 317 20.98 -12.13 -7.54
N ARG A 318 21.22 -12.64 -6.33
CA ARG A 318 21.64 -14.02 -6.07
C ARG A 318 20.49 -14.96 -5.71
N GLY A 319 19.24 -14.52 -5.87
CA GLY A 319 18.07 -15.33 -5.52
C GLY A 319 17.90 -15.58 -4.01
N HIS A 320 18.56 -14.79 -3.15
CA HIS A 320 18.46 -14.96 -1.71
C HIS A 320 17.12 -14.42 -1.22
N ASN A 321 16.37 -15.27 -0.51
CA ASN A 321 15.09 -14.89 0.08
C ASN A 321 15.26 -13.72 1.07
N VAL A 322 14.31 -12.79 1.08
CA VAL A 322 14.31 -11.64 1.98
C VAL A 322 12.96 -11.53 2.68
N GLU A 323 12.98 -11.32 3.98
CA GLU A 323 11.79 -11.07 4.80
C GLU A 323 11.79 -9.61 5.26
N CYS A 324 10.66 -8.93 5.09
CA CYS A 324 10.43 -7.66 5.75
C CYS A 324 8.95 -7.47 6.11
N PHE A 325 8.72 -6.99 7.34
CA PHE A 325 7.36 -6.68 7.79
C PHE A 325 6.80 -5.49 7.03
N ILE A 326 5.68 -5.69 6.34
CA ILE A 326 5.07 -4.68 5.47
C ILE A 326 4.74 -3.39 6.24
N GLU A 327 4.41 -3.51 7.52
CA GLU A 327 4.04 -2.44 8.45
C GLU A 327 5.25 -1.68 9.04
N GLY A 328 6.43 -2.30 9.03
CA GLY A 328 7.68 -1.78 9.62
C GLY A 328 7.69 -1.64 11.14
N THR A 329 6.59 -1.90 11.85
CA THR A 329 6.52 -1.97 13.31
C THR A 329 5.40 -2.91 13.76
N ARG A 330 5.45 -3.38 15.00
CA ARG A 330 4.43 -4.27 15.57
C ARG A 330 3.13 -3.51 15.79
N SER A 331 2.02 -4.14 15.44
CA SER A 331 0.72 -3.64 15.80
C SER A 331 0.43 -3.91 17.28
N ARG A 332 0.29 -2.84 18.06
CA ARG A 332 -0.05 -2.90 19.49
C ARG A 332 -1.53 -3.13 19.75
N THR A 333 -2.36 -2.94 18.74
CA THR A 333 -3.82 -3.06 18.80
C THR A 333 -4.34 -4.22 17.96
N GLY A 334 -3.46 -5.01 17.34
CA GLY A 334 -3.80 -6.16 16.48
C GLY A 334 -4.18 -5.83 15.03
N LYS A 335 -4.15 -4.55 14.64
CA LYS A 335 -4.57 -4.03 13.33
C LYS A 335 -3.42 -3.95 12.33
N LEU A 336 -3.74 -4.04 11.05
CA LEU A 336 -2.75 -3.75 10.00
C LEU A 336 -2.45 -2.26 9.92
N LEU A 337 -1.17 -1.91 10.04
CA LEU A 337 -0.68 -0.54 9.86
C LEU A 337 -0.42 -0.23 8.37
N PRO A 338 -0.35 1.08 8.00
CA PRO A 338 0.03 1.48 6.65
C PRO A 338 1.41 0.94 6.23
N PRO A 339 1.60 0.59 4.95
CA PRO A 339 2.81 -0.11 4.52
C PRO A 339 4.01 0.84 4.48
N LYS A 340 5.17 0.38 4.97
CA LYS A 340 6.45 1.09 4.90
C LYS A 340 7.22 0.67 3.65
N LEU A 341 7.33 1.60 2.70
CA LEU A 341 7.80 1.31 1.35
C LEU A 341 9.33 1.38 1.17
N GLY A 342 10.10 1.67 2.22
CA GLY A 342 11.54 1.95 2.11
C GLY A 342 12.35 0.79 1.52
N VAL A 343 12.30 -0.39 2.14
CA VAL A 343 13.01 -1.58 1.64
C VAL A 343 12.39 -2.08 0.33
N LEU A 344 11.05 -2.03 0.22
CA LEU A 344 10.35 -2.37 -1.02
C LEU A 344 10.78 -1.50 -2.20
N LYS A 345 11.16 -0.24 -1.96
CA LYS A 345 11.74 0.64 -2.99
C LYS A 345 13.03 0.07 -3.54
N ILE A 346 13.93 -0.37 -2.67
CA ILE A 346 15.20 -0.98 -3.09
C ILE A 346 14.94 -2.24 -3.91
N MET A 347 14.02 -3.09 -3.47
CA MET A 347 13.66 -4.32 -4.19
C MET A 347 13.07 -4.05 -5.57
N LEU A 348 12.16 -3.06 -5.67
CA LEU A 348 11.58 -2.65 -6.95
C LEU A 348 12.66 -2.05 -7.87
N ASP A 349 13.50 -1.16 -7.36
CA ASP A 349 14.61 -0.56 -8.13
C ASP A 349 15.56 -1.65 -8.67
N CYS A 350 15.84 -2.69 -7.88
CA CYS A 350 16.66 -3.83 -8.30
C CYS A 350 16.07 -4.53 -9.54
N VAL A 351 14.78 -4.87 -9.49
CA VAL A 351 14.08 -5.55 -10.60
C VAL A 351 13.96 -4.63 -11.82
N LEU A 352 13.63 -3.35 -11.62
CA LEU A 352 13.50 -2.38 -12.71
C LEU A 352 14.83 -2.08 -13.40
N SER A 353 15.94 -2.09 -12.66
CA SER A 353 17.28 -1.92 -13.23
C SER A 353 17.76 -3.13 -14.02
N GLY A 354 17.06 -4.26 -13.93
CA GLY A 354 17.48 -5.54 -14.53
C GLY A 354 18.57 -6.26 -13.73
N ARG A 355 19.04 -5.70 -12.61
CA ARG A 355 20.04 -6.35 -11.74
C ARG A 355 19.51 -7.67 -11.17
N ALA A 356 18.23 -7.73 -10.82
CA ALA A 356 17.52 -8.99 -10.61
C ALA A 356 16.46 -9.15 -11.71
N LYS A 357 16.36 -10.33 -12.34
CA LYS A 357 15.38 -10.57 -13.42
C LYS A 357 13.94 -10.48 -12.93
N ASP A 358 13.67 -11.02 -11.74
CA ASP A 358 12.38 -10.98 -11.07
C ASP A 358 12.53 -11.37 -9.60
N CYS A 359 11.48 -11.12 -8.82
CA CYS A 359 11.31 -11.60 -7.45
C CYS A 359 9.84 -12.00 -7.25
N TRP A 360 9.59 -13.00 -6.41
CA TRP A 360 8.23 -13.45 -6.09
C TRP A 360 7.78 -12.84 -4.77
N ILE A 361 6.69 -12.09 -4.80
CA ILE A 361 6.08 -11.52 -3.60
C ILE A 361 5.24 -12.59 -2.92
N VAL A 362 5.49 -12.82 -1.63
CA VAL A 362 4.78 -13.79 -0.79
C VAL A 362 4.10 -13.05 0.36
N PRO A 363 2.85 -12.60 0.21
CA PRO A 363 2.09 -12.02 1.32
C PRO A 363 1.77 -13.10 2.35
N MET A 364 2.01 -12.80 3.62
CA MET A 364 1.85 -13.75 4.72
C MET A 364 1.06 -13.11 5.86
N SER A 365 0.14 -13.87 6.47
CA SER A 365 -0.50 -13.48 7.72
C SER A 365 -0.07 -14.41 8.85
N ILE A 366 0.14 -13.82 10.03
CA ILE A 366 0.46 -14.52 11.27
C ILE A 366 -0.59 -14.12 12.30
N GLN A 367 -1.24 -15.12 12.91
CA GLN A 367 -2.27 -14.94 13.91
C GLN A 367 -1.91 -15.75 15.16
N TYR A 368 -2.18 -15.20 16.34
CA TYR A 368 -1.92 -15.81 17.63
C TYR A 368 -3.24 -15.94 18.39
N ASP A 369 -3.44 -17.04 19.11
CA ASP A 369 -4.52 -17.14 20.10
C ASP A 369 -4.36 -16.10 21.20
N LYS A 370 -3.12 -15.90 21.67
CA LYS A 370 -2.75 -14.85 22.62
C LYS A 370 -1.34 -14.33 22.32
N VAL A 371 -1.20 -13.01 22.21
CA VAL A 371 0.10 -12.35 22.02
C VAL A 371 0.77 -12.18 23.38
N ILE A 372 2.05 -12.54 23.48
CA ILE A 372 2.82 -12.52 24.73
C ILE A 372 2.91 -11.10 25.30
N GLU A 373 3.07 -10.12 24.42
CA GLU A 373 3.24 -8.71 24.76
C GLU A 373 1.92 -7.97 25.09
N THR A 374 0.80 -8.68 25.27
CA THR A 374 -0.50 -8.05 25.49
C THR A 374 -0.55 -7.22 26.78
N GLU A 375 0.10 -7.65 27.87
CA GLU A 375 0.07 -6.92 29.16
C GLU A 375 0.87 -5.61 29.11
N THR A 376 2.03 -5.61 28.45
CA THR A 376 2.81 -4.40 28.19
C THR A 376 2.13 -3.51 27.15
N TYR A 377 1.45 -4.07 26.15
CA TYR A 377 0.63 -3.27 25.23
C TYR A 377 -0.52 -2.58 25.95
N VAL A 378 -1.21 -3.26 26.87
CA VAL A 378 -2.28 -2.66 27.69
C VAL A 378 -1.70 -1.57 28.58
N ASN A 379 -0.57 -1.79 29.25
CA ASN A 379 0.07 -0.77 30.10
C ASN A 379 0.58 0.44 29.29
N GLU A 380 1.11 0.22 28.07
CA GLU A 380 1.51 1.28 27.13
C GLU A 380 0.30 2.05 26.58
N LEU A 381 -0.81 1.35 26.30
CA LEU A 381 -2.07 1.96 25.84
C LEU A 381 -2.76 2.76 26.96
N LEU A 382 -2.50 2.42 28.23
CA LEU A 382 -2.91 3.17 29.42
C LEU A 382 -2.00 4.37 29.74
N GLY A 383 -1.02 4.69 28.88
CA GLY A 383 -0.20 5.90 28.97
C GLY A 383 1.14 5.73 29.68
N ASN A 384 1.51 4.51 30.11
CA ASN A 384 2.85 4.27 30.64
C ASN A 384 3.90 4.38 29.53
N PRO A 385 5.11 4.90 29.82
CA PRO A 385 6.18 5.00 28.83
C PRO A 385 6.51 3.62 28.26
N LYS A 386 6.76 3.57 26.95
CA LYS A 386 7.10 2.35 26.20
C LYS A 386 8.14 1.53 26.96
N GLU A 387 7.74 0.39 27.51
CA GLU A 387 8.69 -0.53 28.09
C GLU A 387 9.48 -1.18 26.96
N LYS A 388 10.81 -1.18 27.09
CA LYS A 388 11.69 -1.81 26.11
C LYS A 388 11.64 -3.32 26.33
N GLU A 389 10.52 -3.95 25.99
CA GLU A 389 10.50 -5.40 25.91
C GLU A 389 11.46 -5.86 24.81
N SER A 390 12.34 -6.78 25.16
CA SER A 390 13.31 -7.38 24.27
C SER A 390 13.04 -8.87 24.17
N LEU A 391 13.34 -9.46 23.02
CA LEU A 391 13.38 -10.92 22.83
C LEU A 391 14.07 -11.66 23.97
N TRP A 392 15.16 -11.09 24.47
CA TRP A 392 15.93 -11.68 25.55
C TRP A 392 15.16 -11.71 26.87
N GLY A 393 14.39 -10.65 27.16
CA GLY A 393 13.48 -10.61 28.30
C GLY A 393 12.42 -11.73 28.20
N ILE A 394 11.87 -11.97 27.01
CA ILE A 394 10.92 -13.07 26.78
C ILE A 394 11.60 -14.43 26.97
N MET A 395 12.80 -14.62 26.41
CA MET A 395 13.54 -15.89 26.48
C MET A 395 14.05 -16.23 27.89
N THR A 396 14.39 -15.24 28.71
CA THR A 396 14.90 -15.45 30.07
C THR A 396 13.80 -15.57 31.13
N ASN A 397 12.60 -15.06 30.83
CA ASN A 397 11.46 -15.17 31.74
C ASN A 397 10.81 -16.56 31.65
N THR A 398 11.32 -17.48 32.47
CA THR A 398 10.85 -18.86 32.57
C THR A 398 9.35 -18.99 32.89
N ARG A 399 8.75 -18.01 33.57
CA ARG A 399 7.30 -17.98 33.86
C ARG A 399 6.47 -17.72 32.61
N LEU A 400 6.94 -16.84 31.71
CA LEU A 400 6.27 -16.57 30.42
C LEU A 400 6.33 -17.77 29.48
N LEU A 401 7.42 -18.53 29.51
CA LEU A 401 7.60 -19.75 28.71
C LEU A 401 6.75 -20.94 29.20
N GLN A 402 6.28 -20.93 30.46
CA GLN A 402 5.43 -21.98 31.03
C GLN A 402 3.93 -21.75 30.81
N LEU A 403 3.55 -20.56 30.32
CA LEU A 403 2.17 -20.21 30.06
C LEU A 403 1.69 -20.83 28.74
N LYS A 404 0.45 -21.32 28.73
CA LYS A 404 -0.20 -21.93 27.57
C LYS A 404 -0.88 -20.86 26.72
N TRP A 405 -0.16 -20.30 25.73
CA TRP A 405 -0.62 -19.16 24.90
C TRP A 405 -1.45 -19.56 23.66
N GLY A 406 -1.82 -20.84 23.54
CA GLY A 406 -2.64 -21.37 22.44
C GLY A 406 -1.83 -21.84 21.23
N ARG A 407 -2.34 -21.57 20.02
CA ARG A 407 -1.68 -21.84 18.72
C ARG A 407 -1.25 -20.56 17.99
N ILE A 408 -0.33 -20.75 17.04
CA ILE A 408 0.02 -19.77 16.01
C ILE A 408 -0.52 -20.30 14.69
N VAL A 409 -1.25 -19.48 13.93
CA VAL A 409 -1.72 -19.84 12.59
C VAL A 409 -1.04 -18.94 11.57
N VAL A 410 -0.40 -19.54 10.57
CA VAL A 410 0.30 -18.85 9.50
C VAL A 410 -0.30 -19.22 8.16
N ARG A 411 -0.55 -18.19 7.34
CA ARG A 411 -1.20 -18.34 6.04
C ARG A 411 -0.45 -17.60 4.96
N PHE A 412 -0.49 -18.15 3.76
CA PHE A 412 0.16 -17.62 2.59
C PHE A 412 -0.90 -17.22 1.57
N ALA A 413 -0.91 -15.95 1.18
CA ALA A 413 -1.65 -15.55 0.00
C ALA A 413 -0.94 -16.09 -1.25
N LYS A 414 -1.67 -16.15 -2.39
CA LYS A 414 -1.11 -16.58 -3.68
C LYS A 414 0.13 -15.75 -4.03
N PRO A 415 1.34 -16.33 -4.11
CA PRO A 415 2.51 -15.60 -4.52
C PRO A 415 2.39 -15.11 -5.95
N TYR A 416 3.04 -13.98 -6.26
CA TYR A 416 3.03 -13.42 -7.60
C TYR A 416 4.37 -12.80 -7.98
N SER A 417 4.70 -12.89 -9.27
CA SER A 417 5.89 -12.25 -9.86
C SER A 417 5.80 -10.73 -9.75
N LEU A 418 6.89 -10.10 -9.29
CA LEU A 418 7.00 -8.65 -9.21
C LEU A 418 7.10 -8.05 -10.62
N SER A 419 7.87 -8.67 -11.52
CA SER A 419 8.00 -8.25 -12.92
C SER A 419 6.65 -8.31 -13.66
N GLN A 420 5.88 -9.40 -13.51
CA GLN A 420 4.52 -9.48 -14.08
C GLN A 420 3.58 -8.46 -13.47
N PHE A 421 3.68 -8.22 -12.16
CA PHE A 421 2.91 -7.15 -11.50
C PHE A 421 3.25 -5.79 -12.09
N VAL A 422 4.54 -5.46 -12.27
CA VAL A 422 5.00 -4.22 -12.90
C VAL A 422 4.47 -4.12 -14.33
N GLN A 423 4.62 -5.17 -15.14
CA GLN A 423 4.10 -5.20 -16.52
C GLN A 423 2.59 -4.98 -16.57
N ALA A 424 1.81 -5.62 -15.68
CA ALA A 424 0.37 -5.39 -15.58
C ALA A 424 0.04 -3.94 -15.19
N GLN A 425 0.83 -3.31 -14.32
CA GLN A 425 0.66 -1.91 -13.97
C GLN A 425 1.04 -0.95 -15.11
N VAL A 426 2.07 -1.29 -15.89
CA VAL A 426 2.49 -0.56 -17.10
C VAL A 426 1.41 -0.69 -18.18
N GLY A 427 0.95 -1.90 -18.49
CA GLY A 427 -0.06 -2.17 -19.53
C GLY A 427 -1.42 -1.51 -19.24
N ARG A 428 -1.79 -1.34 -17.96
CA ARG A 428 -3.00 -0.62 -17.57
C ARG A 428 -2.91 0.90 -17.76
N ARG A 429 -1.74 1.45 -18.07
CA ARG A 429 -1.48 2.90 -18.10
C ARG A 429 -0.73 3.32 -19.37
N ARG A 430 -1.35 4.14 -20.22
CA ARG A 430 -0.68 4.71 -21.40
C ARG A 430 0.49 5.61 -20.96
N ALA A 431 1.66 5.45 -21.61
CA ALA A 431 2.89 6.20 -21.33
C ALA A 431 3.43 6.08 -19.89
N PHE A 432 3.33 4.90 -19.28
CA PHE A 432 3.85 4.63 -17.94
C PHE A 432 5.27 4.05 -18.02
N ASP A 433 6.27 4.91 -17.82
CA ASP A 433 7.65 4.51 -17.69
C ASP A 433 7.94 4.09 -16.24
N PRO A 434 8.20 2.80 -15.95
CA PRO A 434 8.43 2.33 -14.60
C PRO A 434 9.78 2.83 -14.04
N THR A 435 10.70 3.36 -14.86
CA THR A 435 12.00 3.88 -14.43
C THR A 435 11.94 5.32 -13.91
N ASN A 436 10.84 6.03 -14.16
CA ASN A 436 10.62 7.38 -13.64
C ASN A 436 10.24 7.35 -12.14
N GLU A 437 10.90 8.18 -11.30
CA GLU A 437 10.68 8.20 -9.84
C GLU A 437 9.21 8.41 -9.42
N GLN A 438 8.43 9.24 -10.14
CA GLN A 438 7.01 9.45 -9.85
C GLN A 438 6.20 8.17 -10.10
N ASN A 439 6.45 7.50 -11.23
CA ASN A 439 5.81 6.23 -11.58
C ASN A 439 6.22 5.10 -10.63
N LYS A 440 7.48 5.08 -10.16
CA LYS A 440 7.93 4.13 -9.14
C LYS A 440 7.17 4.28 -7.83
N VAL A 441 6.93 5.51 -7.36
CA VAL A 441 6.11 5.75 -6.14
C VAL A 441 4.70 5.17 -6.31
N ILE A 442 4.13 5.25 -7.52
CA ILE A 442 2.85 4.63 -7.85
C ILE A 442 2.96 3.10 -7.84
N LEU A 443 4.00 2.51 -8.41
CA LEU A 443 4.22 1.06 -8.36
C LEU A 443 4.36 0.57 -6.92
N LEU A 444 5.18 1.24 -6.10
CA LEU A 444 5.43 0.87 -4.71
C LEU A 444 4.18 0.91 -3.84
N ARG A 445 3.39 1.97 -3.98
CA ARG A 445 2.11 2.06 -3.27
C ARG A 445 1.12 1.01 -3.77
N ALA A 446 1.09 0.69 -5.08
CA ALA A 446 0.21 -0.39 -5.58
C ALA A 446 0.61 -1.71 -4.93
N LEU A 447 1.92 -1.97 -4.89
CA LEU A 447 2.48 -3.18 -4.32
C LEU A 447 2.14 -3.28 -2.83
N GLY A 448 2.42 -2.24 -2.05
CA GLY A 448 2.14 -2.25 -0.60
C GLY A 448 0.66 -2.40 -0.26
N TYR A 449 -0.24 -1.75 -0.99
CA TYR A 449 -1.69 -1.90 -0.74
C TYR A 449 -2.27 -3.20 -1.28
N LYS A 450 -1.72 -3.77 -2.37
CA LYS A 450 -2.08 -5.11 -2.83
C LYS A 450 -1.73 -6.14 -1.75
N VAL A 451 -0.50 -6.07 -1.23
CA VAL A 451 -0.04 -6.93 -0.13
C VAL A 451 -0.95 -6.78 1.08
N LEU A 452 -1.32 -5.56 1.49
CA LEU A 452 -2.24 -5.37 2.61
C LEU A 452 -3.67 -5.82 2.31
N SER A 453 -4.20 -5.64 1.10
CA SER A 453 -5.56 -6.10 0.76
C SER A 453 -5.69 -7.61 0.74
N ASP A 454 -4.57 -8.29 0.50
CA ASP A 454 -4.47 -9.75 0.60
C ASP A 454 -4.50 -10.20 2.09
N ILE A 455 -4.56 -9.27 3.05
CA ILE A 455 -4.65 -9.48 4.50
C ILE A 455 -5.97 -8.84 5.03
N GLY A 456 -7.01 -9.63 5.36
CA GLY A 456 -8.39 -9.15 5.66
C GLY A 456 -8.70 -8.66 7.09
N VAL A 457 -9.99 -8.51 7.45
CA VAL A 457 -10.47 -8.12 8.80
C VAL A 457 -11.04 -9.32 9.57
N GLY A 458 -10.55 -9.58 10.78
CA GLY A 458 -11.02 -10.67 11.64
C GLY A 458 -12.40 -10.43 12.28
N ARG A 459 -13.12 -11.52 12.56
CA ARG A 459 -14.44 -11.52 13.20
C ARG A 459 -14.47 -10.75 14.52
N ALA A 460 -13.47 -10.93 15.38
CA ALA A 460 -13.45 -10.26 16.70
C ALA A 460 -13.34 -8.74 16.58
N GLU A 461 -12.50 -8.24 15.66
CA GLU A 461 -12.39 -6.81 15.38
C GLU A 461 -13.69 -6.26 14.78
N LEU A 462 -14.37 -7.03 13.92
CA LEU A 462 -15.66 -6.63 13.37
C LEU A 462 -16.72 -6.46 14.47
N ILE A 463 -16.81 -7.39 15.42
CA ILE A 463 -17.71 -7.30 16.58
C ILE A 463 -17.41 -6.04 17.39
N ARG A 464 -16.15 -5.83 17.77
CA ARG A 464 -15.71 -4.66 18.54
C ARG A 464 -16.09 -3.34 17.85
N ARG A 465 -15.99 -3.29 16.52
CA ARG A 465 -16.36 -2.12 15.72
C ARG A 465 -17.88 -1.90 15.67
N VAL A 466 -18.65 -2.98 15.58
CA VAL A 466 -20.12 -2.91 15.62
C VAL A 466 -20.59 -2.44 17.00
N ASP A 467 -20.00 -2.93 18.09
CA ASP A 467 -20.32 -2.47 19.45
C ASP A 467 -20.05 -0.97 19.64
N TRP A 468 -18.86 -0.52 19.20
CA TRP A 468 -18.52 0.90 19.22
C TRP A 468 -19.50 1.73 18.40
N LEU A 469 -19.82 1.29 17.17
CA LEU A 469 -20.74 2.01 16.29
C LEU A 469 -22.16 2.06 16.87
N LYS A 470 -22.63 0.96 17.46
CA LYS A 470 -23.91 0.88 18.16
C LYS A 470 -23.96 1.90 19.30
N ALA A 471 -22.94 1.93 20.15
CA ALA A 471 -22.85 2.90 21.24
C ALA A 471 -22.83 4.35 20.71
N ALA A 472 -22.04 4.62 19.66
CA ALA A 472 -21.97 5.93 19.03
C ALA A 472 -23.33 6.37 18.45
N ILE A 473 -24.07 5.47 17.79
CA ILE A 473 -25.42 5.75 17.28
C ILE A 473 -26.37 6.12 18.42
N VAL A 474 -26.39 5.33 19.49
CA VAL A 474 -27.27 5.57 20.65
C VAL A 474 -26.94 6.89 21.34
N MET A 475 -25.65 7.22 21.52
CA MET A 475 -25.23 8.51 22.10
C MET A 475 -25.66 9.71 21.25
N LYS A 476 -25.83 9.54 19.94
CA LYS A 476 -26.34 10.58 19.03
C LYS A 476 -27.87 10.65 18.98
N GLY A 477 -28.56 9.90 19.84
CA GLY A 477 -30.02 9.82 19.86
C GLY A 477 -30.61 8.92 18.76
N GLY A 478 -29.78 8.15 18.07
CA GLY A 478 -30.23 7.15 17.11
C GLY A 478 -30.74 5.89 17.82
N HIS A 479 -31.70 5.22 17.20
CA HIS A 479 -32.20 3.94 17.70
C HIS A 479 -31.58 2.80 16.88
N VAL A 480 -30.97 1.84 17.57
CA VAL A 480 -30.51 0.59 16.96
C VAL A 480 -31.58 -0.46 17.23
N ALA A 481 -31.97 -1.20 16.18
CA ALA A 481 -32.97 -2.25 16.31
C ALA A 481 -32.55 -3.25 17.39
N ASP A 482 -33.50 -3.61 18.25
CA ASP A 482 -33.32 -4.63 19.26
C ASP A 482 -33.39 -6.00 18.59
N PHE A 483 -32.36 -6.83 18.81
CA PHE A 483 -32.29 -8.19 18.29
C PHE A 483 -32.64 -9.22 19.39
N GLY A 484 -33.31 -8.77 20.46
CA GLY A 484 -33.66 -9.59 21.61
C GLY A 484 -32.41 -10.03 22.37
N ASP A 485 -32.35 -11.29 22.76
CA ASP A 485 -31.22 -11.85 23.53
C ASP A 485 -29.96 -12.13 22.69
N MET A 486 -29.94 -11.74 21.41
CA MET A 486 -28.79 -11.97 20.54
C MET A 486 -27.59 -11.11 20.93
N THR A 487 -26.43 -11.75 21.00
CA THR A 487 -25.14 -11.08 21.14
C THR A 487 -24.74 -10.37 19.84
N THR A 488 -23.90 -9.33 19.95
CA THR A 488 -23.32 -8.65 18.77
C THR A 488 -22.59 -9.63 17.84
N GLY A 489 -21.95 -10.67 18.40
CA GLY A 489 -21.30 -11.72 17.63
C GLY A 489 -22.25 -12.51 16.73
N GLU A 490 -23.44 -12.86 17.23
CA GLU A 490 -24.47 -13.58 16.44
C GLU A 490 -25.08 -12.68 15.37
N ILE A 491 -25.25 -11.38 15.67
CA ILE A 491 -25.72 -10.40 14.70
C ILE A 491 -24.70 -10.27 13.55
N VAL A 492 -23.40 -10.17 13.88
CA VAL A 492 -22.34 -10.13 12.88
C VAL A 492 -22.38 -11.38 12.00
N ASP A 493 -22.47 -12.58 12.58
CA ASP A 493 -22.50 -13.82 11.79
C ASP A 493 -23.70 -13.90 10.84
N ARG A 494 -24.88 -13.49 11.30
CA ARG A 494 -26.06 -13.39 10.42
C ARG A 494 -25.85 -12.37 9.30
N ALA A 495 -25.32 -11.20 9.63
CA ALA A 495 -25.05 -10.16 8.63
C ALA A 495 -24.04 -10.65 7.57
N MET A 496 -23.00 -11.38 7.97
CA MET A 496 -22.01 -11.93 7.03
C MET A 496 -22.63 -12.98 6.10
N ASN A 497 -23.55 -13.80 6.60
CA ASN A 497 -24.29 -14.76 5.76
C ASN A 497 -25.24 -14.05 4.76
N VAL A 498 -25.92 -12.98 5.20
CA VAL A 498 -26.81 -12.18 4.33
C VAL A 498 -26.01 -11.43 3.25
N LEU A 499 -24.83 -10.92 3.60
CA LEU A 499 -23.99 -10.11 2.71
C LEU A 499 -22.94 -10.93 1.95
N LYS A 500 -23.04 -12.26 1.93
CA LYS A 500 -22.06 -13.20 1.35
C LYS A 500 -21.66 -12.91 -0.10
N ASP A 501 -22.54 -12.30 -0.90
CA ASP A 501 -22.27 -11.96 -2.30
C ASP A 501 -21.47 -10.65 -2.44
N LEU A 502 -21.35 -9.88 -1.35
CA LEU A 502 -20.63 -8.60 -1.30
C LEU A 502 -19.29 -8.70 -0.56
N ILE A 503 -19.09 -9.79 0.19
CA ILE A 503 -17.91 -10.02 1.01
C ILE A 503 -17.29 -11.38 0.69
N LYS A 504 -15.97 -11.45 0.79
CA LYS A 504 -15.25 -12.70 0.69
C LYS A 504 -14.94 -13.20 2.10
N GLU A 505 -15.49 -14.36 2.43
CA GLU A 505 -15.24 -15.03 3.71
C GLU A 505 -14.05 -16.00 3.61
N ARG A 506 -13.28 -16.09 4.70
CA ARG A 506 -12.21 -17.07 4.89
C ARG A 506 -12.40 -17.75 6.24
N LYS A 507 -12.97 -18.96 6.20
CA LYS A 507 -13.25 -19.79 7.38
C LYS A 507 -12.09 -20.72 7.74
N ASP A 508 -11.17 -20.90 6.81
CA ASP A 508 -9.93 -21.64 6.95
C ASP A 508 -8.90 -20.85 7.75
N LEU A 509 -9.29 -20.14 8.81
CA LEU A 509 -8.41 -19.25 9.58
C LEU A 509 -8.75 -19.37 11.08
N LEU A 510 -7.83 -18.95 11.96
CA LEU A 510 -8.03 -18.99 13.42
C LEU A 510 -9.34 -18.33 13.85
N GLU A 511 -9.63 -17.20 13.25
CA GLU A 511 -10.94 -16.56 13.27
C GLU A 511 -11.35 -16.32 11.82
N THR A 512 -12.65 -16.35 11.56
CA THR A 512 -13.15 -16.00 10.24
C THR A 512 -12.70 -14.60 9.86
N VAL A 513 -12.09 -14.46 8.69
CA VAL A 513 -11.68 -13.17 8.14
C VAL A 513 -12.58 -12.80 6.98
N PHE A 514 -13.02 -11.54 6.97
CA PHE A 514 -13.88 -10.97 5.96
C PHE A 514 -13.12 -9.92 5.14
N CYS A 515 -13.24 -9.99 3.82
CA CYS A 515 -12.72 -8.99 2.89
C CYS A 515 -13.88 -8.37 2.10
N ALA A 516 -13.92 -7.05 1.98
CA ALA A 516 -14.90 -6.38 1.14
C ALA A 516 -14.61 -6.63 -0.35
N GLU A 517 -15.50 -7.34 -1.03
CA GLU A 517 -15.42 -7.66 -2.46
C GLU A 517 -16.12 -6.56 -3.28
N ASN A 518 -17.40 -6.28 -2.97
CA ASN A 518 -18.18 -5.25 -3.63
C ASN A 518 -18.34 -3.99 -2.76
N ARG A 519 -17.29 -3.15 -2.74
CA ARG A 519 -17.22 -1.94 -1.90
C ARG A 519 -18.25 -0.87 -2.26
N PHE A 520 -18.68 -0.81 -3.52
CA PHE A 520 -19.66 0.17 -3.97
C PHE A 520 -21.06 -0.18 -3.44
N GLU A 521 -21.45 -1.45 -3.49
CA GLU A 521 -22.73 -1.88 -2.91
C GLU A 521 -22.72 -1.84 -1.38
N LEU A 522 -21.59 -2.16 -0.74
CA LEU A 522 -21.45 -2.02 0.71
C LEU A 522 -21.58 -0.56 1.20
N SER A 523 -21.28 0.44 0.35
CA SER A 523 -21.43 1.84 0.73
C SER A 523 -22.89 2.25 0.90
N PHE A 524 -23.83 1.56 0.25
CA PHE A 524 -25.26 1.78 0.45
C PHE A 524 -25.67 1.61 1.92
N TYR A 525 -25.22 0.53 2.57
CA TYR A 525 -25.50 0.26 3.98
C TYR A 525 -24.83 1.29 4.90
N ARG A 526 -23.57 1.66 4.60
CA ARG A 526 -22.87 2.73 5.33
C ARG A 526 -23.67 4.04 5.28
N ASN A 527 -24.23 4.40 4.13
CA ASN A 527 -24.93 5.67 3.92
C ASN A 527 -26.20 5.80 4.76
N GLN A 528 -26.82 4.70 5.21
CA GLN A 528 -28.02 4.73 6.04
C GLN A 528 -27.78 5.39 7.40
N VAL A 529 -26.56 5.35 7.93
CA VAL A 529 -26.21 5.90 9.26
C VAL A 529 -25.40 7.19 9.21
N ILE A 530 -24.96 7.64 8.03
CA ILE A 530 -24.09 8.82 7.90
C ILE A 530 -24.72 10.08 8.51
N HIS A 531 -26.04 10.25 8.37
CA HIS A 531 -26.77 11.43 8.84
C HIS A 531 -26.56 11.72 10.34
N LEU A 532 -26.22 10.71 11.15
CA LEU A 532 -25.93 10.87 12.58
C LEU A 532 -24.54 11.45 12.87
N PHE A 533 -23.62 11.37 11.89
CA PHE A 533 -22.20 11.69 12.04
C PHE A 533 -21.70 12.77 11.07
N VAL A 534 -22.62 13.47 10.39
CA VAL A 534 -22.26 14.45 9.35
C VAL A 534 -21.39 15.57 9.91
N SER A 535 -21.75 16.12 11.07
CA SER A 535 -21.01 17.24 11.67
C SER A 535 -19.57 16.82 12.01
N GLU A 536 -19.39 15.67 12.64
CA GLU A 536 -18.09 15.10 13.00
C GLU A 536 -17.26 14.78 11.75
N ALA A 537 -17.91 14.26 10.71
CA ALA A 537 -17.27 13.99 9.42
C ALA A 537 -16.77 15.26 8.74
N ILE A 538 -17.55 16.35 8.74
CA ILE A 538 -17.13 17.64 8.17
C ILE A 538 -15.96 18.23 8.96
N VAL A 539 -16.05 18.27 10.30
CA VAL A 539 -14.96 18.79 11.14
C VAL A 539 -13.69 17.96 10.95
N SER A 540 -13.81 16.64 10.88
CA SER A 540 -12.67 15.74 10.66
C SER A 540 -12.03 15.94 9.28
N ALA A 541 -12.85 16.11 8.24
CA ALA A 541 -12.38 16.42 6.89
C ALA A 541 -11.76 17.81 6.77
N ALA A 542 -12.25 18.81 7.51
CA ALA A 542 -11.63 20.13 7.60
C ALA A 542 -10.25 20.03 8.27
N MET A 543 -10.18 19.36 9.43
CA MET A 543 -8.93 19.09 10.16
C MET A 543 -7.90 18.31 9.34
N TYR A 544 -8.37 17.47 8.41
CA TYR A 544 -7.50 16.69 7.51
C TYR A 544 -6.52 17.57 6.73
N THR A 545 -6.91 18.81 6.37
CA THR A 545 -6.06 19.74 5.63
C THR A 545 -4.76 20.08 6.37
N LYS A 546 -4.76 20.07 7.71
CA LYS A 546 -3.57 20.27 8.56
C LYS A 546 -2.90 18.95 8.92
N ILE A 547 -3.69 17.93 9.25
CA ILE A 547 -3.17 16.62 9.68
C ILE A 547 -2.37 15.94 8.57
N LYS A 548 -2.79 16.08 7.30
CA LYS A 548 -2.13 15.42 6.16
C LYS A 548 -0.75 16.00 5.80
N ILE A 549 -0.48 17.26 6.13
CA ILE A 549 0.80 17.93 5.83
C ILE A 549 1.96 17.26 6.57
N GLY A 550 1.69 16.55 7.68
CA GLY A 550 2.72 15.93 8.51
C GLY A 550 3.40 16.95 9.44
N GLY A 551 4.56 16.59 9.99
CA GLY A 551 5.29 17.43 10.94
C GLY A 551 5.03 17.11 12.42
N SER A 552 5.46 18.01 13.32
CA SER A 552 5.30 17.86 14.77
C SER A 552 3.84 17.98 15.20
N LYS A 553 3.52 17.61 16.44
CA LYS A 553 2.16 17.77 16.99
C LYS A 553 1.68 19.22 16.90
N SER A 554 2.57 20.19 17.10
CA SER A 554 2.29 21.63 17.01
C SER A 554 1.89 22.08 15.60
N THR A 555 2.47 21.51 14.53
CA THR A 555 2.12 21.89 13.14
C THR A 555 0.80 21.28 12.67
N GLN A 556 0.24 20.35 13.44
CA GLN A 556 -1.03 19.67 13.14
C GLN A 556 -2.21 20.25 13.93
N ARG A 557 -2.03 21.39 14.60
CA ARG A 557 -3.11 22.15 15.23
C ARG A 557 -3.74 23.13 14.24
N PHE A 558 -5.02 23.40 14.40
CA PHE A 558 -5.83 24.27 13.55
C PHE A 558 -6.46 25.35 14.43
N ASP A 559 -6.19 26.60 14.11
CA ASP A 559 -6.86 27.76 14.71
C ASP A 559 -8.39 27.68 14.54
N PHE A 560 -9.14 28.00 15.60
CA PHE A 560 -10.59 27.85 15.63
C PHE A 560 -11.30 28.70 14.56
N HIS A 561 -10.94 29.97 14.39
CA HIS A 561 -11.60 30.83 13.41
C HIS A 561 -11.36 30.35 11.97
N LYS A 562 -10.13 29.94 11.66
CA LYS A 562 -9.82 29.35 10.35
C LYS A 562 -10.50 27.99 10.15
N LEU A 563 -10.67 27.20 11.21
CA LEU A 563 -11.43 25.95 11.16
C LEU A 563 -12.91 26.24 10.87
N LEU A 564 -13.50 27.26 11.50
CA LEU A 564 -14.88 27.70 11.26
C LEU A 564 -15.12 28.10 9.80
N GLU A 565 -14.22 28.90 9.20
CA GLU A 565 -14.28 29.25 7.77
C GLU A 565 -14.25 27.99 6.89
N THR A 566 -13.37 27.05 7.25
CA THR A 566 -13.16 25.80 6.51
C THR A 566 -14.38 24.87 6.59
N VAL A 567 -14.95 24.71 7.79
CA VAL A 567 -16.17 23.94 8.05
C VAL A 567 -17.37 24.59 7.34
N THR A 568 -17.44 25.93 7.35
CA THR A 568 -18.49 26.68 6.65
C THR A 568 -18.44 26.41 5.15
N PHE A 569 -17.26 26.48 4.53
CA PHE A 569 -17.09 26.16 3.13
C PHE A 569 -17.53 24.73 2.80
N LEU A 570 -17.06 23.73 3.56
CA LEU A 570 -17.42 22.32 3.32
C LEU A 570 -18.92 22.06 3.51
N SER A 571 -19.53 22.64 4.54
CA SER A 571 -20.96 22.50 4.82
C SER A 571 -21.81 23.11 3.71
N GLN A 572 -21.41 24.28 3.22
CA GLN A 572 -22.06 24.93 2.07
C GLN A 572 -21.86 24.15 0.78
N LEU A 573 -20.69 23.55 0.55
CA LEU A 573 -20.42 22.73 -0.63
C LEU A 573 -21.34 21.50 -0.65
N LEU A 574 -21.49 20.80 0.48
CA LEU A 574 -22.22 19.53 0.56
C LEU A 574 -23.68 19.68 1.01
N LYS A 575 -24.25 20.90 0.94
CA LYS A 575 -25.60 21.22 1.43
C LYS A 575 -26.73 20.45 0.77
N VAL A 576 -26.55 20.00 -0.48
CA VAL A 576 -27.56 19.20 -1.20
C VAL A 576 -27.47 17.72 -0.81
N GLU A 577 -26.34 17.25 -0.27
CA GLU A 577 -26.15 15.85 0.16
C GLU A 577 -26.62 15.60 1.58
N PHE A 578 -26.43 16.58 2.47
CA PHE A 578 -26.63 16.39 3.90
C PHE A 578 -27.55 17.43 4.50
N VAL A 579 -28.31 16.98 5.50
CA VAL A 579 -29.14 17.84 6.33
C VAL A 579 -28.33 18.23 7.57
N TYR A 580 -28.23 19.54 7.81
CA TYR A 580 -27.53 20.09 8.97
C TYR A 580 -28.50 20.48 10.07
N ARG A 581 -28.01 20.52 11.31
CA ARG A 581 -28.79 21.01 12.45
C ARG A 581 -29.16 22.49 12.26
N PRO A 582 -30.38 22.90 12.62
CA PRO A 582 -30.76 24.30 12.61
C PRO A 582 -29.95 25.06 13.65
N GLY A 583 -29.56 26.30 13.34
CA GLY A 583 -28.76 27.16 14.22
C GLY A 583 -27.56 27.77 13.52
N GLU A 584 -26.83 28.62 14.26
CA GLU A 584 -25.60 29.23 13.76
C GLU A 584 -24.50 28.18 13.62
N ILE A 585 -23.74 28.26 12.52
CA ILE A 585 -22.72 27.27 12.19
C ILE A 585 -21.57 27.25 13.21
N GLU A 586 -21.31 28.38 13.86
CA GLU A 586 -20.32 28.49 14.93
C GLU A 586 -20.74 27.71 16.17
N ASN A 587 -21.98 27.86 16.65
CA ASN A 587 -22.50 27.10 17.79
C ASN A 587 -22.52 25.59 17.49
N ASN A 588 -22.98 25.21 16.29
CA ASN A 588 -22.94 23.82 15.84
C ASN A 588 -21.51 23.23 15.81
N LEU A 589 -20.52 24.04 15.43
CA LEU A 589 -19.11 23.63 15.44
C LEU A 589 -18.61 23.43 16.87
N TYR A 590 -18.90 24.35 17.79
CA TYR A 590 -18.53 24.22 19.19
C TYR A 590 -19.11 22.94 19.81
N ASP A 591 -20.41 22.69 19.65
CA ASP A 591 -21.08 21.49 20.18
C ASP A 591 -20.46 20.21 19.60
N THR A 592 -20.11 20.22 18.31
CA THR A 592 -19.48 19.09 17.65
C THR A 592 -18.06 18.85 18.19
N LEU A 593 -17.29 19.91 18.41
CA LEU A 593 -15.95 19.82 18.99
C LEU A 593 -15.99 19.36 20.44
N GLU A 594 -16.95 19.82 21.24
CA GLU A 594 -17.12 19.36 22.62
C GLU A 594 -17.37 17.84 22.66
N GLY A 595 -18.25 17.34 21.78
CA GLY A 595 -18.47 15.91 21.63
C GLY A 595 -17.21 15.14 21.23
N LEU A 596 -16.47 15.63 20.22
CA LEU A 596 -15.24 14.99 19.74
C LEU A 596 -14.09 15.06 20.76
N VAL A 597 -14.05 16.08 21.61
CA VAL A 597 -13.10 16.18 22.73
C VAL A 597 -13.48 15.20 23.83
N LYS A 598 -14.77 15.11 24.18
CA LYS A 598 -15.30 14.13 25.15
C LYS A 598 -15.02 12.68 24.72
N ASP A 599 -15.14 12.40 23.42
CA ASP A 599 -14.84 11.09 22.84
C ASP A 599 -13.32 10.85 22.66
N ASN A 600 -12.47 11.77 23.15
CA ASN A 600 -11.02 11.74 23.03
C ASN A 600 -10.52 11.67 21.58
N VAL A 601 -11.26 12.18 20.60
CA VAL A 601 -10.81 12.25 19.20
C VAL A 601 -9.96 13.50 18.98
N PHE A 602 -10.40 14.63 19.51
CA PHE A 602 -9.70 15.92 19.44
C PHE A 602 -9.34 16.46 20.82
N VAL A 603 -8.45 17.45 20.82
CA VAL A 603 -8.10 18.30 21.95
C VAL A 603 -8.30 19.74 21.50
N PHE A 604 -8.95 20.54 22.34
CA PHE A 604 -9.17 21.96 22.10
C PHE A 604 -8.57 22.77 23.25
N GLU A 605 -7.43 23.43 22.99
CA GLU A 605 -6.69 24.22 23.97
C GLU A 605 -6.14 25.48 23.28
N ASP A 606 -6.08 26.59 24.00
CA ASP A 606 -5.52 27.86 23.54
C ASP A 606 -6.07 28.34 22.19
N GLY A 607 -7.39 28.14 21.96
CA GLY A 607 -8.05 28.52 20.70
C GLY A 607 -7.66 27.66 19.49
N THR A 608 -6.96 26.54 19.71
CA THR A 608 -6.51 25.63 18.64
C THR A 608 -6.99 24.19 18.86
N VAL A 609 -7.48 23.59 17.78
CA VAL A 609 -7.97 22.20 17.74
C VAL A 609 -6.88 21.30 17.18
N GLY A 610 -6.67 20.13 17.77
CA GLY A 610 -5.73 19.12 17.28
C GLY A 610 -6.19 17.69 17.58
N LEU A 611 -5.54 16.70 16.97
CA LEU A 611 -5.74 15.29 17.32
C LEU A 611 -5.22 15.00 18.72
N SER A 612 -6.04 14.32 19.52
CA SER A 612 -5.66 13.88 20.87
C SER A 612 -4.53 12.84 20.84
N ASP A 613 -3.83 12.71 21.96
CA ASP A 613 -2.80 11.66 22.10
C ASP A 613 -3.40 10.25 22.22
N ALA A 614 -4.60 10.13 22.81
CA ALA A 614 -5.33 8.86 22.88
C ALA A 614 -5.71 8.37 21.47
N GLU A 615 -6.25 9.26 20.63
CA GLU A 615 -6.63 8.95 19.25
C GLU A 615 -5.40 8.58 18.41
N ARG A 616 -4.25 9.24 18.64
CA ARG A 616 -2.99 8.88 17.99
C ARG A 616 -2.46 7.51 18.44
N ALA A 617 -2.61 7.16 19.71
CA ALA A 617 -2.14 5.89 20.26
C ALA A 617 -2.86 4.68 19.63
N ILE A 618 -4.15 4.83 19.32
CA ILE A 618 -4.95 3.79 18.67
C ILE A 618 -4.82 3.76 17.13
N GLY A 619 -4.07 4.71 16.54
CA GLY A 619 -3.84 4.77 15.09
C GLY A 619 -4.78 5.71 14.32
N ARG A 620 -5.49 6.61 15.01
CA ARG A 620 -6.47 7.58 14.46
C ARG A 620 -7.72 6.93 13.89
N GLU A 621 -8.20 5.89 14.55
CA GLU A 621 -9.25 5.04 14.01
C GLU A 621 -10.60 5.73 13.87
N ASN A 622 -11.00 6.46 14.91
CA ASN A 622 -12.30 7.13 14.98
C ASN A 622 -12.25 8.35 14.07
N TYR A 623 -11.13 9.08 14.11
CA TYR A 623 -10.86 10.17 13.19
C TYR A 623 -10.94 9.73 11.72
N ASP A 624 -10.26 8.62 11.37
CA ASP A 624 -10.27 8.10 10.01
C ASP A 624 -11.67 7.59 9.64
N PHE A 625 -12.41 6.96 10.58
CA PHE A 625 -13.82 6.57 10.38
C PHE A 625 -14.68 7.76 9.92
N TYR A 626 -14.65 8.89 10.62
CA TYR A 626 -15.41 10.09 10.25
C TYR A 626 -15.02 10.61 8.87
N CYS A 627 -13.73 10.63 8.55
CA CYS A 627 -13.25 11.01 7.23
C CYS A 627 -13.76 10.08 6.12
N PHE A 628 -13.80 8.76 6.37
CA PHE A 628 -14.30 7.77 5.41
C PHE A 628 -15.77 7.92 5.06
N LEU A 629 -16.59 8.51 5.94
CA LEU A 629 -18.00 8.76 5.67
C LEU A 629 -18.19 9.81 4.56
N ILE A 630 -17.35 10.85 4.52
CA ILE A 630 -17.59 12.02 3.66
C ILE A 630 -16.66 12.16 2.46
N TRP A 631 -15.48 11.52 2.49
CA TRP A 631 -14.52 11.61 1.38
C TRP A 631 -15.07 11.22 -0.01
N PRO A 632 -15.91 10.18 -0.16
CA PRO A 632 -16.51 9.86 -1.46
C PRO A 632 -17.33 11.01 -2.05
N PHE A 633 -18.08 11.73 -1.21
CA PHE A 633 -18.87 12.90 -1.62
C PHE A 633 -17.97 14.07 -2.01
N ILE A 634 -16.94 14.38 -1.21
CA ILE A 634 -15.96 15.42 -1.55
C ILE A 634 -15.28 15.11 -2.89
N GLU A 635 -14.94 13.85 -3.16
CA GLU A 635 -14.39 13.45 -4.46
C GLU A 635 -15.40 13.58 -5.60
N THR A 636 -16.70 13.39 -5.36
CA THR A 636 -17.77 13.61 -6.35
C THR A 636 -17.88 15.09 -6.73
N TYR A 637 -17.89 15.99 -5.75
CA TYR A 637 -17.96 17.43 -5.98
C TYR A 637 -16.72 17.96 -6.70
N TRP A 638 -15.56 17.41 -6.35
CA TRP A 638 -14.34 17.68 -7.11
C TRP A 638 -14.43 17.19 -8.55
N LEU A 639 -14.95 15.97 -8.78
CA LEU A 639 -15.15 15.43 -10.12
C LEU A 639 -16.12 16.28 -10.94
N ALA A 640 -17.22 16.73 -10.34
CA ALA A 640 -18.19 17.62 -10.98
C ALA A 640 -17.54 18.95 -11.40
N ALA A 641 -16.81 19.60 -10.49
CA ALA A 641 -16.10 20.86 -10.77
C ALA A 641 -15.04 20.71 -11.87
N VAL A 642 -14.26 19.62 -11.84
CA VAL A 642 -13.26 19.33 -12.88
C VAL A 642 -13.91 19.02 -14.22
N SER A 643 -15.07 18.38 -14.24
CA SER A 643 -15.78 18.05 -15.48
C SER A 643 -16.25 19.30 -16.22
N LEU A 644 -16.45 20.43 -15.53
CA LEU A 644 -16.83 21.70 -16.16
C LEU A 644 -15.76 22.25 -17.13
N PHE A 645 -14.50 21.87 -16.98
CA PHE A 645 -13.46 22.24 -17.94
C PHE A 645 -13.72 21.70 -19.35
N SER A 646 -14.49 20.61 -19.48
CA SER A 646 -14.91 20.07 -20.77
C SER A 646 -15.89 20.98 -21.53
N MET A 647 -16.54 21.93 -20.86
CA MET A 647 -17.40 22.94 -21.49
C MET A 647 -16.63 24.11 -22.09
N THR A 648 -15.29 24.13 -21.97
CA THR A 648 -14.45 25.22 -22.48
C THR A 648 -14.47 25.24 -24.02
N PRO A 649 -14.87 26.33 -24.69
CA PRO A 649 -15.00 26.39 -26.14
C PRO A 649 -13.72 25.94 -26.89
N PRO A 650 -13.84 25.19 -28.02
CA PRO A 650 -12.68 24.70 -28.77
C PRO A 650 -11.95 25.79 -29.58
N ARG A 651 -10.67 25.54 -29.92
CA ARG A 651 -9.73 26.47 -30.59
C ARG A 651 -10.24 27.06 -31.91
N SER A 652 -11.08 26.34 -32.64
CA SER A 652 -11.69 26.77 -33.91
C SER A 652 -12.75 27.87 -33.74
N ALA A 653 -13.51 27.86 -32.64
CA ALA A 653 -14.46 28.91 -32.30
C ALA A 653 -13.75 30.19 -31.82
N THR A 654 -12.62 30.04 -31.13
CA THR A 654 -11.81 31.17 -30.62
C THR A 654 -11.12 31.96 -31.75
N LEU A 655 -10.82 31.33 -32.88
CA LEU A 655 -10.25 31.99 -34.07
C LEU A 655 -11.31 32.75 -34.89
N GLN A 656 -12.53 32.24 -35.00
CA GLN A 656 -13.66 33.01 -35.58
C GLN A 656 -14.07 34.19 -34.67
N GLN A 657 -13.88 34.06 -33.35
CA GLN A 657 -14.17 35.12 -32.39
C GLN A 657 -13.15 36.27 -32.39
N LYS A 658 -11.88 36.06 -32.74
CA LYS A 658 -10.90 37.16 -32.85
C LYS A 658 -11.31 38.24 -33.86
N ASN A 659 -12.08 37.88 -34.89
CA ASN A 659 -12.60 38.84 -35.88
C ASN A 659 -13.93 39.50 -35.46
N ALA A 660 -14.51 39.13 -34.32
CA ALA A 660 -15.79 39.65 -33.82
C ALA A 660 -15.69 40.35 -32.44
N ILE A 661 -14.48 40.54 -31.90
CA ILE A 661 -14.26 41.34 -30.68
C ILE A 661 -14.16 42.81 -31.09
N THR A 662 -15.31 43.41 -31.42
CA THR A 662 -15.56 44.82 -31.13
C THR A 662 -16.32 44.88 -29.80
N LYS A 663 -16.11 45.94 -29.02
CA LYS A 663 -16.47 46.14 -27.59
C LYS A 663 -17.95 45.96 -27.17
N LYS A 664 -18.79 45.21 -27.89
CA LYS A 664 -20.23 45.07 -27.60
C LYS A 664 -20.80 43.64 -27.51
N ASN A 665 -20.02 42.58 -27.73
CA ASN A 665 -20.55 41.21 -27.66
C ASN A 665 -19.93 40.38 -26.51
N PRO A 666 -20.73 39.79 -25.61
CA PRO A 666 -20.23 38.89 -24.56
C PRO A 666 -19.69 37.58 -25.16
N VAL A 667 -18.79 36.91 -24.42
CA VAL A 667 -18.25 35.59 -24.78
C VAL A 667 -19.42 34.64 -25.11
N PRO A 668 -19.45 33.99 -26.29
CA PRO A 668 -20.55 33.12 -26.66
C PRO A 668 -20.68 31.96 -25.66
N ILE A 669 -21.85 31.86 -25.02
CA ILE A 669 -22.15 30.76 -24.08
C ILE A 669 -22.41 29.50 -24.89
N THR A 670 -21.56 28.48 -24.69
CA THR A 670 -21.72 27.16 -25.31
C THR A 670 -22.69 26.33 -24.47
N TRP A 671 -23.77 25.87 -25.10
CA TRP A 671 -24.79 25.02 -24.47
C TRP A 671 -24.59 23.56 -24.87
N PHE A 672 -24.75 22.66 -23.91
CA PHE A 672 -24.63 21.20 -24.06
C PHE A 672 -25.94 20.54 -23.65
N ASP A 673 -26.18 19.31 -24.13
CA ASP A 673 -27.27 18.48 -23.61
C ASP A 673 -26.94 18.03 -22.16
N GLU A 674 -27.83 18.29 -21.21
CA GLU A 674 -27.57 18.00 -19.78
C GLU A 674 -27.34 16.50 -19.54
N ARG A 675 -28.12 15.64 -20.21
CA ARG A 675 -28.04 14.19 -20.02
C ARG A 675 -26.77 13.61 -20.63
N ASP A 676 -26.39 14.05 -21.84
CA ASP A 676 -25.14 13.64 -22.48
C ASP A 676 -23.93 14.10 -21.63
N PHE A 677 -23.95 15.34 -21.14
CA PHE A 677 -22.91 15.87 -20.27
C PHE A 677 -22.75 15.05 -18.97
N HIS A 678 -23.85 14.70 -18.29
CA HIS A 678 -23.79 13.85 -17.10
C HIS A 678 -23.21 12.46 -17.38
N ASN A 679 -23.57 11.84 -18.51
CA ASN A 679 -23.02 10.53 -18.89
C ASN A 679 -21.51 10.60 -19.20
N LYS A 680 -21.09 11.66 -19.90
CA LYS A 680 -19.70 11.98 -20.19
C LYS A 680 -18.89 12.22 -18.90
N CYS A 681 -19.44 12.97 -17.95
CA CYS A 681 -18.86 13.18 -16.62
C CYS A 681 -18.67 11.87 -15.86
N GLN A 682 -19.66 10.97 -15.87
CA GLN A 682 -19.54 9.67 -15.21
C GLN A 682 -18.44 8.80 -15.85
N LEU A 683 -18.37 8.75 -17.19
CA LEU A 683 -17.31 8.02 -17.90
C LEU A 683 -15.92 8.60 -17.60
N PHE A 684 -15.83 9.92 -17.53
CA PHE A 684 -14.61 10.62 -17.14
C PHE A 684 -14.19 10.25 -15.71
N GLY A 685 -15.14 10.25 -14.77
CA GLY A 685 -14.91 9.80 -13.39
C GLY A 685 -14.42 8.35 -13.30
N LYS A 686 -15.04 7.42 -14.04
CA LYS A 686 -14.58 6.02 -14.10
C LYS A 686 -13.13 5.94 -14.57
N THR A 687 -12.78 6.73 -15.58
CA THR A 687 -11.41 6.83 -16.09
C THR A 687 -10.45 7.35 -15.02
N LEU A 688 -10.82 8.43 -14.31
CA LEU A 688 -10.00 8.98 -13.22
C LEU A 688 -9.83 7.99 -12.06
N TYR A 689 -10.85 7.19 -11.73
CA TYR A 689 -10.73 6.14 -10.71
C TYR A 689 -9.73 5.06 -11.11
N TYR A 690 -9.86 4.49 -12.32
CA TYR A 690 -8.92 3.46 -12.78
C TYR A 690 -7.49 3.98 -12.99
N GLN A 691 -7.32 5.30 -13.20
CA GLN A 691 -6.01 5.96 -13.25
C GLN A 691 -5.45 6.32 -11.86
N GLY A 692 -6.23 6.15 -10.79
CA GLY A 692 -5.83 6.46 -9.41
C GLY A 692 -5.90 7.94 -9.04
N ASP A 693 -6.62 8.74 -9.83
CA ASP A 693 -6.90 10.16 -9.57
C ASP A 693 -8.15 10.37 -8.71
N LEU A 694 -9.05 9.38 -8.66
CA LEU A 694 -10.08 9.21 -7.62
C LEU A 694 -9.72 8.01 -6.74
N SER A 695 -9.95 8.14 -5.44
CA SER A 695 -9.69 7.10 -4.44
C SER A 695 -10.92 6.21 -4.23
N TYR A 696 -12.11 6.75 -4.48
CA TYR A 696 -13.39 6.08 -4.25
C TYR A 696 -14.16 5.92 -5.55
N PHE A 697 -14.52 4.68 -5.92
CA PHE A 697 -15.37 4.43 -7.09
C PHE A 697 -16.78 5.00 -6.87
N GLU A 698 -17.22 5.07 -5.61
CA GLU A 698 -18.46 5.73 -5.22
C GLU A 698 -18.58 7.18 -5.71
N ALA A 699 -17.46 7.87 -5.93
CA ALA A 699 -17.47 9.24 -6.43
C ALA A 699 -18.07 9.41 -7.84
N VAL A 700 -18.30 8.31 -8.57
CA VAL A 700 -18.93 8.30 -9.90
C VAL A 700 -20.44 8.00 -9.85
N ASN A 701 -21.03 7.98 -8.66
CA ASN A 701 -22.47 7.77 -8.47
C ASN A 701 -23.27 8.86 -9.20
N LYS A 702 -24.26 8.43 -10.00
CA LYS A 702 -25.03 9.33 -10.86
C LYS A 702 -25.89 10.33 -10.07
N GLU A 703 -26.47 9.90 -8.94
CA GLU A 703 -27.34 10.78 -8.14
C GLU A 703 -26.51 11.80 -7.37
N THR A 704 -25.39 11.38 -6.76
CA THR A 704 -24.45 12.30 -6.09
C THR A 704 -23.83 13.29 -7.07
N LEU A 705 -23.52 12.88 -8.31
CA LEU A 705 -23.06 13.80 -9.36
C LEU A 705 -24.13 14.83 -9.73
N LYS A 706 -25.39 14.40 -9.84
CA LYS A 706 -26.52 15.30 -10.12
C LYS A 706 -26.72 16.31 -8.99
N ASN A 707 -26.64 15.88 -7.73
CA ASN A 707 -26.66 16.76 -6.56
C ASN A 707 -25.51 17.77 -6.58
N ALA A 708 -24.31 17.33 -6.95
CA ALA A 708 -23.17 18.23 -7.12
C ALA A 708 -23.43 19.28 -8.21
N PHE A 709 -24.03 18.92 -9.35
CA PHE A 709 -24.39 19.90 -10.39
C PHE A 709 -25.49 20.86 -9.93
N ILE A 710 -26.53 20.39 -9.23
CA ILE A 710 -27.54 21.27 -8.62
C ILE A 710 -26.86 22.30 -7.72
N ARG A 711 -25.90 21.87 -6.89
CA ARG A 711 -25.16 22.80 -6.04
C ARG A 711 -24.33 23.80 -6.85
N LEU A 712 -23.67 23.37 -7.91
CA LEU A 712 -22.90 24.26 -8.78
C LEU A 712 -23.81 25.25 -9.54
N GLU A 713 -25.08 24.89 -9.82
CA GLU A 713 -26.12 25.79 -10.34
C GLU A 713 -26.50 26.85 -9.27
N GLU A 714 -26.74 26.44 -8.02
CA GLU A 714 -27.03 27.37 -6.91
C GLU A 714 -25.87 28.32 -6.59
N MET A 715 -24.63 27.88 -6.81
CA MET A 715 -23.43 28.71 -6.69
C MET A 715 -23.22 29.63 -7.90
N ASN A 716 -24.13 29.61 -8.88
CA ASN A 716 -24.07 30.36 -10.13
C ASN A 716 -22.81 30.06 -10.97
N ILE A 717 -22.26 28.86 -10.85
CA ILE A 717 -21.10 28.39 -11.63
C ILE A 717 -21.56 27.82 -12.97
N ILE A 718 -22.69 27.12 -12.98
CA ILE A 718 -23.33 26.61 -14.20
C ILE A 718 -24.70 27.25 -14.40
N LEU A 719 -25.12 27.32 -15.66
CA LEU A 719 -26.41 27.82 -16.10
C LEU A 719 -27.21 26.66 -16.71
N VAL A 720 -28.46 26.48 -16.30
CA VAL A 720 -29.34 25.42 -16.83
C VAL A 720 -30.58 26.05 -17.45
N LYS A 721 -30.94 25.62 -18.65
CA LYS A 721 -32.20 26.00 -19.33
C LYS A 721 -33.14 24.81 -19.37
N ARG A 722 -34.24 24.91 -18.63
CA ARG A 722 -35.31 23.92 -18.59
C ARG A 722 -36.51 24.43 -19.39
N SER A 723 -37.09 23.58 -20.23
CA SER A 723 -38.31 23.90 -21.00
C SER A 723 -39.53 23.25 -20.35
N ARG A 724 -40.69 23.92 -20.39
CA ARG A 724 -41.97 23.32 -19.97
C ARG A 724 -42.45 22.20 -20.90
N ASN A 725 -41.91 22.14 -22.13
CA ASN A 725 -42.22 21.10 -23.10
C ASN A 725 -41.25 19.92 -22.93
N THR A 726 -41.78 18.75 -22.56
CA THR A 726 -41.02 17.51 -22.33
C THR A 726 -40.25 16.99 -23.54
N LYS A 727 -40.58 17.47 -24.75
CA LYS A 727 -39.82 17.15 -25.98
C LYS A 727 -38.52 17.94 -26.13
N ILE A 728 -38.35 19.04 -25.40
CA ILE A 728 -37.13 19.87 -25.44
C ILE A 728 -36.24 19.43 -24.28
N LEU A 729 -35.11 18.81 -24.60
CA LEU A 729 -34.15 18.35 -23.60
C LEU A 729 -33.53 19.54 -22.85
N PRO A 730 -33.32 19.41 -21.53
CA PRO A 730 -32.61 20.42 -20.75
C PRO A 730 -31.19 20.66 -21.26
N THR A 731 -30.75 21.91 -21.25
CA THR A 731 -29.39 22.28 -21.68
C THR A 731 -28.61 22.95 -20.55
N ILE A 732 -27.31 22.69 -20.52
CA ILE A 732 -26.38 23.15 -19.49
C ILE A 732 -25.23 23.95 -20.13
N ALA A 733 -24.76 24.99 -19.45
CA ALA A 733 -23.61 25.79 -19.87
C ALA A 733 -22.78 26.26 -18.67
N LEU A 734 -21.51 26.54 -18.90
CA LEU A 734 -20.64 27.18 -17.91
C LEU A 734 -20.90 28.69 -17.86
N ASN A 735 -20.99 29.27 -16.66
CA ASN A 735 -21.12 30.72 -16.51
C ASN A 735 -19.87 31.42 -17.10
N PRO A 736 -20.01 32.48 -17.92
CA PRO A 736 -18.90 33.24 -18.51
C PRO A 736 -17.78 33.63 -17.55
N GLU A 737 -18.08 33.90 -16.28
CA GLU A 737 -17.05 34.27 -15.28
C GLU A 737 -16.13 33.11 -14.86
N TYR A 738 -16.57 31.88 -15.08
CA TYR A 738 -15.85 30.65 -14.71
C TYR A 738 -15.20 29.98 -15.93
N VAL A 739 -15.33 30.56 -17.13
CA VAL A 739 -14.75 30.03 -18.36
C VAL A 739 -13.21 30.10 -18.29
N PRO A 740 -12.51 28.96 -18.39
CA PRO A 740 -11.05 28.91 -18.35
C PRO A 740 -10.39 29.58 -19.56
N THR A 741 -9.20 30.12 -19.39
CA THR A 741 -8.37 30.64 -20.49
C THR A 741 -7.62 29.50 -21.19
N ARG A 742 -7.25 29.73 -22.46
CA ARG A 742 -6.40 28.83 -23.25
C ARG A 742 -5.05 29.48 -23.54
N ASN A 743 -3.98 28.70 -23.49
CA ASN A 743 -2.64 29.16 -23.83
C ASN A 743 -2.44 29.32 -25.35
N ALA A 744 -1.25 29.81 -25.76
CA ALA A 744 -0.91 30.01 -27.18
C ALA A 744 -0.99 28.72 -28.03
N GLN A 745 -0.80 27.56 -27.40
CA GLN A 745 -0.89 26.23 -28.01
C GLN A 745 -2.34 25.71 -28.05
N GLY A 746 -3.30 26.43 -27.47
CA GLY A 746 -4.73 26.12 -27.47
C GLY A 746 -5.19 25.18 -26.36
N ALA A 747 -4.32 24.82 -25.40
CA ALA A 747 -4.67 24.00 -24.25
C ALA A 747 -5.26 24.84 -23.12
N ILE A 748 -6.17 24.26 -22.34
CA ILE A 748 -6.75 24.90 -21.14
C ILE A 748 -5.64 25.19 -20.10
N GLU A 749 -5.64 26.40 -19.54
CA GLU A 749 -4.74 26.78 -18.46
C GLU A 749 -5.34 26.46 -17.08
N PRO A 750 -4.55 25.92 -16.13
CA PRO A 750 -4.98 25.70 -14.75
C PRO A 750 -4.97 27.01 -13.95
N LYS A 751 -5.81 27.98 -14.33
CA LYS A 751 -5.93 29.30 -13.70
C LYS A 751 -7.37 29.80 -13.74
N GLY A 752 -7.70 30.74 -12.86
CA GLY A 752 -9.01 31.41 -12.80
C GLY A 752 -9.97 30.78 -11.78
N LYS A 753 -11.16 31.38 -11.64
CA LYS A 753 -12.12 31.06 -10.56
C LYS A 753 -12.50 29.58 -10.48
N LEU A 754 -12.64 28.90 -11.62
CA LEU A 754 -12.96 27.47 -11.67
C LEU A 754 -11.80 26.61 -11.15
N TRP A 755 -10.56 26.98 -11.48
CA TRP A 755 -9.36 26.29 -10.98
C TRP A 755 -9.20 26.47 -9.47
N ASP A 756 -9.40 27.70 -8.98
CA ASP A 756 -9.32 28.02 -7.54
C ASP A 756 -10.31 27.17 -6.72
N LEU A 757 -11.53 26.99 -7.23
CA LEU A 757 -12.53 26.10 -6.63
C LEU A 757 -12.06 24.64 -6.61
N VAL A 758 -11.54 24.14 -7.74
CA VAL A 758 -11.02 22.77 -7.84
C VAL A 758 -9.86 22.52 -6.86
N GLU A 759 -8.95 23.49 -6.70
CA GLU A 759 -7.87 23.41 -5.71
C GLU A 759 -8.40 23.47 -4.28
N GLN A 760 -9.37 24.35 -4.01
CA GLN A 760 -9.99 24.46 -2.69
C GLN A 760 -10.67 23.16 -2.27
N ILE A 761 -11.51 22.56 -3.12
CA ILE A 761 -12.13 21.24 -2.86
C ILE A 761 -11.03 20.16 -2.76
N GLY A 762 -9.99 20.27 -3.59
CA GLY A 762 -8.83 19.37 -3.60
C GLY A 762 -8.12 19.24 -2.25
N LYS A 763 -8.12 20.29 -1.42
CA LYS A 763 -7.51 20.28 -0.08
C LYS A 763 -8.18 19.26 0.86
N PHE A 764 -9.47 18.99 0.71
CA PHE A 764 -10.23 18.11 1.62
C PHE A 764 -10.20 16.64 1.21
N ARG A 765 -9.83 16.36 -0.04
CA ARG A 765 -9.76 14.99 -0.53
C ARG A 765 -8.57 14.27 0.13
N ARG A 766 -8.77 13.00 0.45
CA ARG A 766 -7.70 12.09 0.89
C ARG A 766 -6.50 12.18 -0.06
N GLU A 767 -5.28 12.18 0.44
CA GLU A 767 -4.10 12.17 -0.44
C GLU A 767 -4.07 10.89 -1.29
N GLY A 768 -4.47 11.04 -2.55
CA GLY A 768 -4.39 10.00 -3.56
C GLY A 768 -2.97 9.82 -4.05
N LYS A 769 -2.71 8.62 -4.57
CA LYS A 769 -1.41 8.12 -5.03
C LYS A 769 -0.65 9.03 -6.01
N ASN A 770 -1.37 9.86 -6.78
CA ASN A 770 -0.85 10.78 -7.79
C ASN A 770 -0.89 12.27 -7.38
N ARG A 771 -1.49 12.64 -6.24
CA ARG A 771 -1.84 14.05 -5.95
C ARG A 771 -0.71 14.92 -5.38
N ARG A 772 0.54 14.43 -5.36
CA ARG A 772 1.70 15.21 -4.89
C ARG A 772 2.42 15.97 -6.01
N ASP A 773 2.06 15.73 -7.27
CA ASP A 773 2.57 16.46 -8.44
C ASP A 773 1.49 17.44 -8.97
N ASN A 774 1.26 18.53 -8.24
CA ASN A 774 0.15 19.47 -8.48
C ASN A 774 0.10 20.07 -9.90
N ALA A 775 1.21 20.12 -10.65
CA ALA A 775 1.18 20.64 -12.03
C ALA A 775 0.83 19.53 -13.05
N THR A 776 1.55 18.42 -13.05
CA THR A 776 1.42 17.35 -14.06
C THR A 776 0.07 16.63 -14.00
N VAL A 777 -0.46 16.41 -12.80
CA VAL A 777 -1.78 15.77 -12.61
C VAL A 777 -2.89 16.71 -13.09
N SER A 778 -2.75 18.00 -12.82
CA SER A 778 -3.68 19.03 -13.27
C SER A 778 -3.73 19.11 -14.79
N PHE A 779 -2.58 19.14 -15.48
CA PHE A 779 -2.55 19.11 -16.95
C PHE A 779 -3.13 17.82 -17.55
N ARG A 780 -2.87 16.66 -16.94
CA ARG A 780 -3.45 15.38 -17.41
C ARG A 780 -4.97 15.37 -17.27
N VAL A 781 -5.47 15.77 -16.12
CA VAL A 781 -6.90 15.81 -15.82
C VAL A 781 -7.61 16.80 -16.75
N LEU A 782 -7.03 17.99 -16.98
CA LEU A 782 -7.54 18.96 -17.94
C LEU A 782 -7.52 18.45 -19.38
N ARG A 783 -6.47 17.75 -19.81
CA ARG A 783 -6.41 17.11 -21.14
C ARG A 783 -7.49 16.06 -21.32
N LEU A 784 -7.78 15.25 -20.30
CA LEU A 784 -8.87 14.28 -20.35
C LEU A 784 -10.23 14.99 -20.39
N ALA A 785 -10.41 16.08 -19.65
CA ALA A 785 -11.60 16.92 -19.75
C ALA A 785 -11.79 17.47 -21.17
N GLU A 786 -10.72 17.87 -21.87
CA GLU A 786 -10.80 18.28 -23.29
C GLU A 786 -11.24 17.15 -24.22
N ILE A 787 -10.78 15.92 -24.00
CA ILE A 787 -11.22 14.74 -24.78
C ILE A 787 -12.72 14.50 -24.57
N VAL A 788 -13.18 14.63 -23.33
CA VAL A 788 -14.59 14.48 -22.95
C VAL A 788 -15.46 15.62 -23.52
N GLY A 789 -14.88 16.81 -23.65
CA GLY A 789 -15.53 18.02 -24.15
C GLY A 789 -15.74 18.08 -25.67
N GLN A 790 -15.37 17.04 -26.42
CA GLN A 790 -15.67 16.99 -27.85
C GLN A 790 -17.20 16.88 -28.05
N PRO A 791 -17.82 17.78 -28.84
CA PRO A 791 -19.27 17.84 -28.97
C PRO A 791 -19.79 16.56 -29.63
N SER A 792 -20.78 15.93 -29.01
CA SER A 792 -21.48 14.77 -29.58
C SER A 792 -22.41 15.20 -30.72
N THR A 793 -22.99 14.25 -31.46
CA THR A 793 -24.04 14.54 -32.44
C THR A 793 -25.25 15.23 -31.82
N ALA A 794 -25.56 14.94 -30.55
CA ALA A 794 -26.60 15.61 -29.78
C ALA A 794 -26.21 17.06 -29.45
N ASP A 795 -24.98 17.30 -29.00
CA ASP A 795 -24.46 18.65 -28.71
C ASP A 795 -24.46 19.52 -29.97
N LEU A 796 -24.05 18.98 -31.12
CA LEU A 796 -24.09 19.68 -32.41
C LEU A 796 -25.53 20.03 -32.83
N GLY A 797 -26.50 19.17 -32.53
CA GLY A 797 -27.92 19.45 -32.73
C GLY A 797 -28.43 20.62 -31.86
N VAL A 798 -28.02 20.67 -30.59
CA VAL A 798 -28.35 21.79 -29.67
C VAL A 798 -27.70 23.09 -30.13
N MET A 799 -26.41 23.05 -30.48
CA MET A 799 -25.67 24.21 -30.96
C MET A 799 -26.27 24.78 -32.25
N ASN A 800 -26.65 23.92 -33.21
CA ASN A 800 -27.26 24.34 -34.46
C ASN A 800 -28.68 24.90 -34.25
N ASN A 801 -29.49 24.31 -33.37
CA ASN A 801 -30.84 24.80 -33.04
C ASN A 801 -30.83 26.16 -32.32
N LEU A 802 -29.79 26.43 -31.52
CA LEU A 802 -29.63 27.71 -30.81
C LEU A 802 -28.98 28.79 -31.70
N MET A 803 -28.07 28.43 -32.62
CA MET A 803 -27.51 29.37 -33.59
C MET A 803 -28.49 29.77 -34.70
N GLY A 804 -29.53 28.97 -34.97
CA GLY A 804 -30.61 29.30 -35.91
C GLY A 804 -31.68 30.26 -35.37
N ARG A 805 -31.68 30.58 -34.07
CA ARG A 805 -32.57 31.59 -33.47
C ARG A 805 -31.77 32.84 -33.12
N SER A 806 -31.88 33.86 -33.96
CA SER A 806 -31.32 35.20 -33.69
C SER A 806 -31.67 35.64 -32.26
N VAL A 807 -30.63 36.01 -31.51
CA VAL A 807 -30.70 36.55 -30.16
C VAL A 807 -31.48 37.87 -30.20
N LYS A 808 -32.80 37.80 -30.04
CA LYS A 808 -33.56 38.94 -29.51
C LYS A 808 -33.32 38.95 -28.00
N THR A 809 -32.43 39.85 -27.59
CA THR A 809 -32.34 40.50 -26.27
C THR A 809 -33.35 39.97 -25.24
N ALA A 810 -32.89 39.07 -24.36
CA ALA A 810 -33.58 38.81 -23.11
C ALA A 810 -33.35 40.03 -22.20
N GLN A 811 -34.33 40.93 -22.15
CA GLN A 811 -34.48 41.85 -21.03
C GLN A 811 -34.76 41.04 -19.74
N PRO A 812 -34.31 41.51 -18.58
CA PRO A 812 -34.64 40.87 -17.31
C PRO A 812 -36.09 41.21 -16.95
N GLU A 813 -37.03 40.31 -17.22
CA GLU A 813 -38.34 40.37 -16.59
C GLU A 813 -38.23 39.83 -15.17
N ALA A 814 -38.02 40.76 -14.24
CA ALA A 814 -38.48 40.61 -12.88
C ALA A 814 -40.01 40.51 -12.88
N LYS A 815 -40.58 39.46 -12.27
CA LYS A 815 -41.66 39.55 -11.26
C LYS A 815 -42.15 38.19 -10.77
N LEU A 816 -42.21 38.13 -9.43
CA LEU A 816 -42.93 37.24 -8.49
C LEU A 816 -42.46 35.79 -8.36
#